data_AF-A0A151BJE8-F1
#
_entry.id   AF-A0A151BJE8-F1
#
_cell.length_a   1.000
_cell.length_b   1.000
_cell.length_c   1.000
_cell.angle_alpha   90.00
_cell.angle_beta   90.00
_cell.angle_gamma   90.00
#
_symmetry.space_group_name_H-M   'P 1'
#
loop_
_entity.id
_entity.type
_entity.pdbx_description
1 polymer ?
#
loop_
_entity_poly.entity_id
_entity_poly.type
_entity_poly.pdbx_seq_one_letter_code
_entity_poly.pdbx_strand_id
1 'polypeptide(L)'
;MTELLEEDPQERFQNFFKSDKYRQRISQMALNGTTSIVIDLEDLLKAYLDLPEKIIEKPDEYLRYANRAAFNQLHIQEPEYAERIRDVGVTVRVRGLLSPTPIRVLGSEHIGRLVVLEGIITRATTVMPLVTKAAFRCKRCGKVQYVEQSGTFLTAPSRCNEPTCGRTGPFEFLQEESEFIDSQEIRVQEYPEDLPPGQTPRSLDVRLVGKDIVNVARPGDRVRIVGVVRAESSTMPRAGKLRTFTLHIDANFVESAGRESEVLSISPEEEEEILKLSKDPWIHRKIIRSIAPSIYGYEHIKEAIMHLLFGGVQKNLPDITIRGELNVLMIGDPGTAKSQLLRYVQRIAPRGLYTSGRGTTAAGLTAAVLPTKAGGMSLEAGALVLADKGIACIDEIDKMRKEDRVAIHEAMEQHTISIAKGGIVATLNARAAILAAANPALGRYDPYRTVAENISLPVTILSRFDLIFVMRDIPERERDVSMTDHILKLHMRGAPPEEAPIPPDLLRKYISYARNIKPVLTPEALERLKEFYLAMRSASEAEGAPIAITARQLESLIRVAEARARAALRREVLAEDAEAAIALMRRSLKEVGIDVSSGKFDIDIIMTGKPKSLRDKLRALLSLLAEMEKETGMVRRSDLIESLNREFNIPQEEAERLISQLLREGTIYEPRKGYLKRI
;
A
#
# COMPACT_ATOMS: atom_id res chain seq x y z
N MET A 1 -38.86 -22.88 -42.41
CA MET A 1 -37.84 -21.94 -42.93
C MET A 1 -38.46 -20.56 -42.90
N THR A 2 -38.40 -19.93 -41.73
CA THR A 2 -38.86 -18.56 -41.50
C THR A 2 -37.59 -17.73 -41.44
N GLU A 3 -37.39 -16.91 -42.48
CA GLU A 3 -36.35 -15.89 -42.53
C GLU A 3 -36.54 -14.97 -41.31
N LEU A 4 -35.59 -15.04 -40.38
CA LEU A 4 -35.43 -14.02 -39.34
C LEU A 4 -35.09 -12.72 -40.08
N LEU A 5 -36.06 -11.81 -40.17
CA LEU A 5 -35.79 -10.40 -40.41
C LEU A 5 -34.76 -9.97 -39.36
N GLU A 6 -33.49 -9.85 -39.76
CA GLU A 6 -32.49 -9.14 -38.99
C GLU A 6 -32.92 -7.67 -38.97
N GLU A 7 -33.71 -7.29 -37.97
CA GLU A 7 -33.91 -5.88 -37.63
C GLU A 7 -32.55 -5.21 -37.52
N ASP A 8 -32.42 -4.04 -38.15
CA ASP A 8 -31.17 -3.31 -38.22
C ASP A 8 -30.68 -3.03 -36.79
N PRO A 9 -29.47 -3.47 -36.38
CA PRO A 9 -28.99 -3.32 -35.00
C PRO A 9 -29.06 -1.87 -34.52
N GLN A 10 -28.95 -0.90 -35.44
CA GLN A 10 -29.10 0.52 -35.16
C GLN A 10 -30.49 0.91 -34.64
N GLU A 11 -31.57 0.32 -35.15
CA GLU A 11 -32.94 0.59 -34.67
C GLU A 11 -33.18 0.04 -33.27
N ARG A 12 -32.60 -1.13 -32.96
CA ARG A 12 -32.67 -1.72 -31.62
C ARG A 12 -31.98 -0.85 -30.58
N PHE A 13 -30.80 -0.32 -30.90
CA PHE A 13 -30.13 0.66 -30.05
C PHE A 13 -30.96 1.94 -29.92
N GLN A 14 -31.57 2.43 -31.00
CA GLN A 14 -32.40 3.63 -30.93
C GLN A 14 -33.62 3.43 -30.02
N ASN A 15 -34.26 2.26 -30.08
CA ASN A 15 -35.35 1.91 -29.15
C ASN A 15 -34.87 1.78 -27.70
N PHE A 16 -33.68 1.25 -27.48
CA PHE A 16 -33.07 1.21 -26.15
C PHE A 16 -32.85 2.64 -25.59
N PHE A 17 -32.33 3.57 -26.40
CA PHE A 17 -32.12 4.96 -26.00
C PHE A 17 -33.41 5.78 -25.83
N LYS A 18 -34.56 5.28 -26.30
CA LYS A 18 -35.88 5.91 -26.01
C LYS A 18 -36.32 5.72 -24.56
N SER A 19 -35.74 4.78 -23.82
CA SER A 19 -36.05 4.56 -22.41
C SER A 19 -35.79 5.82 -21.58
N ASP A 20 -36.67 6.10 -20.60
CA ASP A 20 -36.64 7.34 -19.80
C ASP A 20 -35.29 7.60 -19.11
N LYS A 21 -34.63 6.55 -18.62
CA LYS A 21 -33.30 6.63 -17.98
C LYS A 21 -32.24 7.19 -18.93
N TYR A 22 -32.17 6.68 -20.16
CA TYR A 22 -31.17 7.10 -21.14
C TYR A 22 -31.53 8.42 -21.80
N ARG A 23 -32.82 8.71 -21.94
CA ARG A 23 -33.32 10.03 -22.35
C ARG A 23 -32.85 11.13 -21.40
N GLN A 24 -33.03 10.94 -20.09
CA GLN A 24 -32.53 11.89 -19.10
C GLN A 24 -31.01 12.04 -19.13
N ARG A 25 -30.24 10.95 -19.30
CA ARG A 25 -28.78 11.00 -19.45
C ARG A 25 -28.35 11.79 -20.70
N ILE A 26 -29.06 11.64 -21.81
CA ILE A 26 -28.80 12.40 -23.05
C ILE A 26 -29.08 13.89 -22.85
N SER A 27 -30.18 14.24 -22.18
CA SER A 27 -30.47 15.65 -21.87
C SER A 27 -29.41 16.24 -20.91
N GLN A 28 -28.98 15.48 -19.89
CA GLN A 28 -27.90 15.91 -18.98
C GLN A 28 -26.56 16.06 -19.71
N MET A 29 -26.29 15.21 -20.70
CA MET A 29 -25.09 15.31 -21.54
C MET A 29 -25.06 16.65 -22.30
N ALA A 30 -26.21 17.04 -22.89
CA ALA A 30 -26.33 18.31 -23.58
C ALA A 30 -26.13 19.52 -22.64
N LEU A 31 -26.65 19.44 -21.41
CA LEU A 31 -26.46 20.48 -20.39
C LEU A 31 -25.00 20.61 -19.93
N ASN A 32 -24.31 19.49 -19.74
CA ASN A 32 -22.93 19.47 -19.25
C ASN A 32 -21.89 19.73 -20.35
N GLY A 33 -22.29 19.72 -21.63
CA GLY A 33 -21.38 19.90 -22.74
C GLY A 33 -20.46 18.69 -23.01
N THR A 34 -20.75 17.52 -22.42
CA THR A 34 -19.94 16.30 -22.58
C THR A 34 -20.29 15.55 -23.87
N THR A 35 -19.34 14.85 -24.48
CA THR A 35 -19.57 14.11 -25.74
C THR A 35 -19.66 12.59 -25.57
N SER A 36 -19.71 12.10 -24.32
CA SER A 36 -19.82 10.67 -24.03
C SER A 36 -21.05 10.30 -23.20
N ILE A 37 -21.60 9.11 -23.49
CA ILE A 37 -22.73 8.52 -22.80
C ILE A 37 -22.32 7.18 -22.22
N VAL A 38 -22.58 6.95 -20.94
CA VAL A 38 -22.36 5.66 -20.30
C VAL A 38 -23.63 4.81 -20.39
N ILE A 39 -23.50 3.61 -20.95
CA ILE A 39 -24.53 2.58 -21.04
C ILE A 39 -24.20 1.45 -20.07
N ASP A 40 -25.20 1.04 -19.29
CA ASP A 40 -25.08 -0.11 -18.41
C ASP A 40 -25.53 -1.37 -19.17
N LEU A 41 -24.64 -2.34 -19.35
CA LEU A 41 -24.86 -3.55 -20.13
C LEU A 41 -25.89 -4.49 -19.46
N GLU A 42 -26.07 -4.39 -18.14
CA GLU A 42 -27.16 -5.05 -17.42
C GLU A 42 -28.54 -4.57 -17.88
N ASP A 43 -28.68 -3.26 -18.14
CA ASP A 43 -29.92 -2.71 -18.70
C ASP A 43 -30.11 -3.21 -20.14
N LEU A 44 -29.01 -3.38 -20.87
CA LEU A 44 -29.04 -3.87 -22.24
C LEU A 44 -29.42 -5.35 -22.31
N LEU A 45 -28.92 -6.18 -21.37
CA LEU A 45 -29.33 -7.57 -21.17
C LEU A 45 -30.82 -7.70 -20.85
N LYS A 46 -31.37 -6.80 -20.02
CA LYS A 46 -32.81 -6.77 -19.71
C LYS A 46 -33.66 -6.44 -20.94
N ALA A 47 -33.16 -5.57 -21.82
CA ALA A 47 -33.88 -5.14 -23.02
C ALA A 47 -33.77 -6.17 -24.16
N TYR A 48 -32.58 -6.74 -24.38
CA TYR A 48 -32.30 -7.68 -25.46
C TYR A 48 -31.21 -8.67 -25.02
N LEU A 49 -31.47 -9.98 -25.10
CA LEU A 49 -30.48 -11.01 -24.76
C LEU A 49 -29.28 -11.06 -25.73
N ASP A 50 -29.52 -10.81 -27.02
CA ASP A 50 -28.50 -11.09 -28.06
C ASP A 50 -27.49 -9.95 -28.25
N LEU A 51 -27.90 -8.70 -28.04
CA LEU A 51 -27.04 -7.52 -28.31
C LEU A 51 -25.76 -7.49 -27.46
N PRO A 52 -25.79 -7.82 -26.15
CA PRO A 52 -24.60 -7.92 -25.32
C PRO A 52 -23.53 -8.87 -25.87
N GLU A 53 -23.92 -10.07 -26.28
CA GLU A 53 -22.98 -11.06 -26.85
C GLU A 53 -22.32 -10.53 -28.11
N LYS A 54 -23.12 -9.91 -29.00
CA LYS A 54 -22.60 -9.34 -30.25
C LYS A 54 -21.67 -8.14 -30.01
N ILE A 55 -21.92 -7.32 -28.99
CA ILE A 55 -21.02 -6.23 -28.57
C ILE A 55 -19.68 -6.80 -28.06
N ILE A 56 -19.70 -7.93 -27.35
CA ILE A 56 -18.47 -8.58 -26.85
C ILE A 56 -17.65 -9.17 -28.00
N GLU A 57 -18.30 -9.83 -28.95
CA GLU A 57 -17.62 -10.46 -30.08
C GLU A 57 -17.12 -9.47 -31.13
N LYS A 58 -17.92 -8.44 -31.44
CA LYS A 58 -17.64 -7.44 -32.48
C LYS A 58 -17.87 -6.01 -31.97
N PRO A 59 -17.07 -5.53 -31.00
CA PRO A 59 -17.24 -4.20 -30.43
C PRO A 59 -17.12 -3.07 -31.46
N ASP A 60 -16.23 -3.18 -32.46
CA ASP A 60 -16.00 -2.10 -33.43
C ASP A 60 -17.24 -1.74 -34.27
N GLU A 61 -17.99 -2.75 -34.72
CA GLU A 61 -19.20 -2.55 -35.51
C GLU A 61 -20.34 -2.07 -34.61
N TYR A 62 -20.56 -2.76 -33.49
CA TYR A 62 -21.68 -2.46 -32.59
C TYR A 62 -21.53 -1.13 -31.86
N LEU A 63 -20.31 -0.71 -31.49
CA LEU A 63 -20.07 0.62 -30.94
C LEU A 63 -20.30 1.71 -31.99
N ARG A 64 -19.99 1.47 -33.27
CA ARG A 64 -20.32 2.42 -34.34
C ARG A 64 -21.84 2.58 -34.51
N TYR A 65 -22.59 1.48 -34.48
CA TYR A 65 -24.05 1.53 -34.52
C TYR A 65 -24.62 2.25 -33.29
N ALA A 66 -24.09 1.96 -32.10
CA ALA A 66 -24.50 2.60 -30.86
C ALA A 66 -24.21 4.11 -30.87
N ASN A 67 -23.03 4.54 -31.34
CA ASN A 67 -22.65 5.95 -31.48
C ASN A 67 -23.61 6.70 -32.41
N ARG A 68 -23.97 6.10 -33.55
CA ARG A 68 -24.94 6.68 -34.49
C ARG A 68 -26.34 6.75 -33.91
N ALA A 69 -26.80 5.69 -33.24
CA ALA A 69 -28.11 5.67 -32.59
C ALA A 69 -28.21 6.71 -31.47
N ALA A 70 -27.16 6.86 -30.67
CA ALA A 70 -27.06 7.89 -29.64
C ALA A 70 -27.09 9.30 -30.23
N PHE A 71 -26.36 9.54 -31.32
CA PHE A 71 -26.39 10.82 -32.04
C PHE A 71 -27.77 11.14 -32.61
N ASN A 72 -28.44 10.16 -33.25
CA ASN A 72 -29.80 10.33 -33.75
C ASN A 72 -30.79 10.68 -32.64
N GLN A 73 -30.67 10.04 -31.48
CA GLN A 73 -31.53 10.33 -30.33
C GLN A 73 -31.26 11.71 -29.74
N LEU A 74 -30.00 12.14 -29.70
CA LEU A 74 -29.63 13.49 -29.29
C LEU A 74 -30.19 14.55 -30.25
N HIS A 75 -30.17 14.29 -31.56
CA HIS A 75 -30.77 15.19 -32.56
C HIS A 75 -32.28 15.37 -32.37
N ILE A 76 -32.98 14.33 -31.89
CA ILE A 76 -34.42 14.42 -31.59
C ILE A 76 -34.69 15.27 -30.34
N GLN A 77 -33.83 15.19 -29.32
CA GLN A 77 -34.05 15.89 -28.05
C GLN A 77 -33.57 17.33 -28.08
N GLU A 78 -32.35 17.55 -28.58
CA GLU A 78 -31.67 18.83 -28.54
C GLU A 78 -30.97 19.10 -29.88
N PRO A 79 -31.71 19.60 -30.89
CA PRO A 79 -31.19 19.76 -32.25
C PRO A 79 -30.04 20.78 -32.32
N GLU A 80 -30.08 21.84 -31.53
CA GLU A 80 -29.04 22.89 -31.52
C GLU A 80 -27.68 22.36 -31.03
N TYR A 81 -27.68 21.52 -30.01
CA TYR A 81 -26.46 20.91 -29.48
C TYR A 81 -25.93 19.81 -30.40
N ALA A 82 -26.84 19.07 -31.06
CA ALA A 82 -26.50 18.05 -32.05
C ALA A 82 -25.74 18.62 -33.26
N GLU A 83 -26.12 19.81 -33.73
CA GLU A 83 -25.41 20.45 -34.85
C GLU A 83 -24.00 20.91 -34.45
N ARG A 84 -23.80 21.39 -33.22
CA ARG A 84 -22.47 21.78 -32.72
C ARG A 84 -21.50 20.61 -32.62
N ILE A 85 -21.99 19.40 -32.39
CA ILE A 85 -21.18 18.19 -32.15
C ILE A 85 -21.16 17.26 -33.36
N ARG A 86 -21.72 17.67 -34.49
CA ARG A 86 -21.75 16.87 -35.72
C ARG A 86 -20.36 16.34 -36.12
N ASP A 87 -19.31 17.15 -35.95
CA ASP A 87 -17.94 16.79 -36.36
C ASP A 87 -17.21 15.90 -35.34
N VAL A 88 -17.55 16.02 -34.05
CA VAL A 88 -16.93 15.28 -32.94
C VAL A 88 -17.66 13.95 -32.67
N GLY A 89 -18.97 13.90 -32.95
CA GLY A 89 -19.83 12.75 -32.71
C GLY A 89 -20.11 12.49 -31.22
N VAL A 90 -20.97 11.50 -30.95
CA VAL A 90 -21.24 11.00 -29.61
C VAL A 90 -20.52 9.67 -29.42
N THR A 91 -19.80 9.53 -28.31
CA THR A 91 -19.09 8.30 -27.95
C THR A 91 -19.85 7.52 -26.87
N VAL A 92 -20.26 6.31 -27.20
CA VAL A 92 -20.92 5.40 -26.28
C VAL A 92 -19.88 4.61 -25.52
N ARG A 93 -19.87 4.81 -24.20
CA ARG A 93 -19.05 4.05 -23.26
C ARG A 93 -19.90 2.95 -22.64
N VAL A 94 -19.38 1.74 -22.67
CA VAL A 94 -20.08 0.57 -22.14
C VAL A 94 -19.55 0.26 -20.75
N ARG A 95 -20.45 0.21 -19.78
CA ARG A 95 -20.22 -0.17 -18.39
C ARG A 95 -20.94 -1.47 -18.08
N GLY A 96 -20.28 -2.37 -17.36
CA GLY A 96 -20.86 -3.61 -16.87
C GLY A 96 -20.59 -4.80 -17.77
N LEU A 97 -19.64 -5.66 -17.38
CA LEU A 97 -19.59 -7.05 -17.81
C LEU A 97 -19.26 -7.88 -16.56
N LEU A 98 -19.87 -9.06 -16.47
CA LEU A 98 -19.66 -10.02 -15.38
C LEU A 98 -18.28 -10.68 -15.48
N SER A 99 -17.70 -10.92 -14.30
CA SER A 99 -16.34 -11.40 -13.99
C SER A 99 -15.19 -10.69 -14.73
N PRO A 100 -14.31 -9.97 -14.01
CA PRO A 100 -13.10 -9.41 -14.62
C PRO A 100 -12.24 -10.53 -15.22
N THR A 101 -11.71 -10.29 -16.42
CA THR A 101 -10.77 -11.20 -17.05
C THR A 101 -9.37 -10.92 -16.49
N PRO A 102 -8.70 -11.88 -15.83
CA PRO A 102 -7.34 -11.67 -15.34
C PRO A 102 -6.39 -11.43 -16.52
N ILE A 103 -5.47 -10.47 -16.37
CA ILE A 103 -4.52 -10.04 -17.43
C ILE A 103 -3.67 -11.23 -17.93
N ARG A 104 -3.43 -12.21 -17.08
CA ARG A 104 -2.70 -13.44 -17.39
C ARG A 104 -3.39 -14.35 -18.40
N VAL A 105 -4.72 -14.37 -18.42
CA VAL A 105 -5.50 -15.22 -19.34
C VAL A 105 -5.65 -14.53 -20.70
N LEU A 106 -5.34 -13.24 -20.82
CA LEU A 106 -5.34 -12.55 -22.10
C LEU A 106 -4.39 -13.23 -23.09
N GLY A 107 -4.97 -13.70 -24.19
CA GLY A 107 -4.28 -14.35 -25.28
C GLY A 107 -4.92 -14.05 -26.62
N SER A 108 -4.64 -14.90 -27.60
CA SER A 108 -5.09 -14.72 -28.99
C SER A 108 -6.62 -14.79 -29.14
N GLU A 109 -7.30 -15.55 -28.28
CA GLU A 109 -8.75 -15.73 -28.25
C GLU A 109 -9.55 -14.47 -27.89
N HIS A 110 -8.89 -13.48 -27.29
CA HIS A 110 -9.51 -12.22 -26.87
C HIS A 110 -9.24 -11.07 -27.85
N ILE A 111 -8.42 -11.29 -28.90
CA ILE A 111 -8.11 -10.25 -29.89
C ILE A 111 -9.39 -9.83 -30.60
N GLY A 112 -9.64 -8.52 -30.63
CA GLY A 112 -10.84 -7.93 -31.23
C GLY A 112 -12.10 -8.04 -30.39
N ARG A 113 -12.05 -8.66 -29.21
CA ARG A 113 -13.18 -8.74 -28.27
C ARG A 113 -13.12 -7.66 -27.19
N LEU A 114 -14.29 -7.33 -26.64
CA LEU A 114 -14.40 -6.43 -25.50
C LEU A 114 -14.13 -7.19 -24.21
N VAL A 115 -13.16 -6.74 -23.41
CA VAL A 115 -12.79 -7.36 -22.13
C VAL A 115 -12.85 -6.35 -21.00
N VAL A 116 -13.04 -6.85 -19.78
CA VAL A 116 -12.90 -6.06 -18.56
C VAL A 116 -11.66 -6.49 -17.82
N LEU A 117 -10.76 -5.54 -17.61
CA LEU A 117 -9.57 -5.72 -16.80
C LEU A 117 -9.72 -4.98 -15.48
N GLU A 118 -9.16 -5.60 -14.45
CA GLU A 118 -8.93 -4.97 -13.16
C GLU A 118 -7.44 -4.98 -12.86
N GLY A 119 -6.96 -3.86 -12.34
CA GLY A 119 -5.56 -3.73 -11.97
C GLY A 119 -5.22 -2.40 -11.34
N ILE A 120 -3.94 -2.21 -11.07
CA ILE A 120 -3.37 -0.98 -10.54
C ILE A 120 -2.63 -0.27 -11.67
N ILE A 121 -2.81 1.05 -11.79
CA ILE A 121 -2.00 1.84 -12.71
C ILE A 121 -0.59 1.96 -12.14
N THR A 122 0.40 1.39 -12.81
CA THR A 122 1.81 1.54 -12.42
C THR A 122 2.41 2.80 -13.01
N ARG A 123 2.04 3.12 -14.25
CA ARG A 123 2.62 4.21 -15.03
C ARG A 123 1.57 4.95 -15.82
N ALA A 124 1.66 6.27 -15.85
CA ALA A 124 0.85 7.12 -16.73
C ALA A 124 1.75 8.10 -17.48
N THR A 125 1.51 8.28 -18.77
CA THR A 125 2.14 9.35 -19.56
C THR A 125 1.42 10.68 -19.36
N THR A 126 2.07 11.77 -19.73
CA THR A 126 1.37 13.05 -19.94
C THR A 126 0.38 12.92 -21.09
N VAL A 127 -0.65 13.77 -21.07
CA VAL A 127 -1.62 13.87 -22.16
C VAL A 127 -0.91 14.40 -23.41
N MET A 128 -1.12 13.73 -24.55
CA MET A 128 -0.56 14.12 -25.83
C MET A 128 -1.68 14.26 -26.87
N PRO A 129 -1.67 15.32 -27.70
CA PRO A 129 -2.65 15.45 -28.77
C PRO A 129 -2.35 14.44 -29.89
N LEU A 130 -3.38 13.70 -30.29
CA LEU A 130 -3.34 12.70 -31.36
C LEU A 130 -4.19 13.18 -32.54
N VAL A 131 -3.63 13.15 -33.74
CA VAL A 131 -4.34 13.52 -34.97
C VAL A 131 -5.34 12.42 -35.34
N THR A 132 -6.63 12.76 -35.45
CA THR A 132 -7.67 11.84 -35.97
C THR A 132 -7.98 12.10 -37.43
N LYS A 133 -8.12 13.37 -37.83
CA LYS A 133 -8.24 13.78 -39.22
C LYS A 133 -7.05 14.67 -39.58
N ALA A 134 -6.19 14.16 -40.45
CA ALA A 134 -5.07 14.94 -40.96
C ALA A 134 -5.47 15.70 -42.22
N ALA A 135 -5.21 17.01 -42.22
CA ALA A 135 -5.33 17.85 -43.39
C ALA A 135 -4.01 17.82 -44.17
N PHE A 136 -4.08 17.38 -45.43
CA PHE A 136 -2.94 17.35 -46.35
C PHE A 136 -3.18 18.32 -47.50
N ARG A 137 -2.26 19.27 -47.67
CA ARG A 137 -2.23 20.17 -48.82
C ARG A 137 -1.37 19.58 -49.93
N CYS A 138 -1.93 19.42 -51.12
CA CYS A 138 -1.14 19.03 -52.27
C CYS A 138 -0.26 20.21 -52.72
N LYS A 139 1.07 20.05 -52.76
CA LYS A 139 2.00 21.12 -53.20
C LYS A 139 1.83 21.56 -54.66
N ARG A 140 1.08 20.82 -55.48
CA ARG A 140 0.89 21.10 -56.91
C ARG A 140 -0.42 21.79 -57.24
N CYS A 141 -1.53 21.34 -56.64
CA CYS A 141 -2.85 21.93 -56.90
C CYS A 141 -3.37 22.79 -55.74
N GLY A 142 -2.67 22.84 -54.61
CA GLY A 142 -3.07 23.63 -53.43
C GLY A 142 -4.30 23.09 -52.69
N LYS A 143 -4.96 22.05 -53.20
CA LYS A 143 -6.16 21.46 -52.59
C LYS A 143 -5.82 20.78 -51.27
N VAL A 144 -6.59 21.09 -50.23
CA VAL A 144 -6.55 20.40 -48.93
C VAL A 144 -7.45 19.16 -48.99
N GLN A 145 -6.93 18.05 -48.48
CA GLN A 145 -7.62 16.78 -48.34
C GLN A 145 -7.55 16.33 -46.90
N TYR A 146 -8.71 15.97 -46.36
CA TYR A 146 -8.83 15.40 -45.02
C TYR A 146 -8.79 13.89 -45.14
N VAL A 147 -7.85 13.26 -44.43
CA VAL A 147 -7.70 11.81 -44.39
C VAL A 147 -7.77 11.37 -42.94
N GLU A 148 -8.70 10.48 -42.63
CA GLU A 148 -8.76 9.82 -41.33
C GLU A 148 -7.49 9.02 -41.10
N GLN A 149 -6.85 9.28 -39.97
CA GLN A 149 -5.60 8.65 -39.59
C GLN A 149 -5.90 7.47 -38.68
N SER A 150 -5.51 6.29 -39.11
CA SER A 150 -5.55 5.07 -38.29
C SER A 150 -4.13 4.51 -38.16
N GLY A 151 -3.59 4.51 -36.93
CA GLY A 151 -2.28 3.93 -36.61
C GLY A 151 -1.31 4.90 -35.93
N THR A 152 -0.08 4.44 -35.74
CA THR A 152 0.99 5.19 -35.04
C THR A 152 1.69 6.23 -35.93
N PHE A 153 1.63 6.05 -37.26
CA PHE A 153 2.28 6.92 -38.24
C PHE A 153 1.26 7.68 -39.07
N LEU A 154 1.57 8.95 -39.37
CA LEU A 154 0.80 9.75 -40.31
C LEU A 154 0.88 9.14 -41.71
N THR A 155 -0.26 8.72 -42.23
CA THR A 155 -0.41 8.17 -43.58
C THR A 155 -0.97 9.26 -44.49
N ALA A 156 -0.13 9.74 -45.41
CA ALA A 156 -0.55 10.66 -46.44
C ALA A 156 -1.42 9.95 -47.49
N PRO A 157 -2.38 10.66 -48.12
CA PRO A 157 -3.16 10.11 -49.21
C PRO A 157 -2.22 9.67 -50.35
N SER A 158 -2.53 8.53 -50.97
CA SER A 158 -1.74 8.03 -52.10
C SER A 158 -1.97 8.83 -53.37
N ARG A 159 -3.15 9.45 -53.54
CA ARG A 159 -3.50 10.25 -54.71
C ARG A 159 -4.30 11.47 -54.29
N CYS A 160 -4.18 12.52 -55.09
CA CYS A 160 -4.98 13.71 -54.91
C CYS A 160 -6.42 13.46 -55.39
N ASN A 161 -7.42 13.70 -54.53
CA ASN A 161 -8.87 13.58 -54.85
C ASN A 161 -9.35 14.55 -55.95
N GLU A 162 -8.57 15.58 -56.28
CA GLU A 162 -8.92 16.52 -57.34
C GLU A 162 -8.80 15.86 -58.74
N PRO A 163 -9.90 15.78 -59.53
CA PRO A 163 -9.93 15.09 -60.82
C PRO A 163 -8.99 15.68 -61.88
N THR A 164 -8.60 16.95 -61.75
CA THR A 164 -7.63 17.61 -62.64
C THR A 164 -6.17 17.30 -62.30
N CYS A 165 -5.87 16.85 -61.07
CA CYS A 165 -4.51 16.58 -60.64
C CYS A 165 -4.18 15.10 -60.71
N GLY A 166 -4.98 14.22 -60.08
CA GLY A 166 -4.90 12.75 -60.12
C GLY A 166 -3.54 12.10 -59.82
N ARG A 167 -2.50 12.87 -59.48
CA ARG A 167 -1.10 12.44 -59.39
C ARG A 167 -0.69 12.19 -57.94
N THR A 168 0.26 11.28 -57.78
CA THR A 168 1.07 11.02 -56.58
C THR A 168 2.05 12.18 -56.38
N GLY A 169 1.58 13.29 -55.81
CA GLY A 169 2.43 14.44 -55.45
C GLY A 169 2.90 14.37 -53.98
N PRO A 170 3.95 15.13 -53.59
CA PRO A 170 4.28 15.29 -52.18
C PRO A 170 3.16 16.10 -51.50
N PHE A 171 2.58 15.50 -50.47
CA PHE A 171 1.56 16.12 -49.62
C PHE A 171 2.24 16.80 -48.43
N GLU A 172 1.82 18.02 -48.15
CA GLU A 172 2.24 18.78 -46.99
C GLU A 172 1.20 18.64 -45.88
N PHE A 173 1.64 18.23 -44.70
CA PHE A 173 0.76 18.11 -43.54
C PHE A 173 0.50 19.50 -42.95
N LEU A 174 -0.77 19.90 -42.91
CA LEU A 174 -1.21 21.14 -42.27
C LEU A 174 -1.65 20.84 -40.85
N GLN A 175 -0.82 21.22 -39.89
CA GLN A 175 -1.15 21.07 -38.47
C GLN A 175 -2.37 21.91 -38.08
N GLU A 176 -2.48 23.13 -38.58
CA GLU A 176 -3.54 24.08 -38.18
C GLU A 176 -4.95 23.65 -38.59
N GLU A 177 -5.10 22.94 -39.71
CA GLU A 177 -6.38 22.46 -40.22
C GLU A 177 -6.69 21.00 -39.82
N SER A 178 -5.79 20.36 -39.05
CA SER A 178 -5.96 18.99 -38.60
C SER A 178 -6.74 18.93 -37.29
N GLU A 179 -7.57 17.89 -37.13
CA GLU A 179 -8.30 17.63 -35.89
C GLU A 179 -7.45 16.80 -34.93
N PHE A 180 -7.34 17.26 -33.69
CA PHE A 180 -6.63 16.56 -32.61
C PHE A 180 -7.59 16.13 -31.50
N ILE A 181 -7.35 14.93 -30.98
CA ILE A 181 -8.01 14.40 -29.78
C ILE A 181 -6.94 14.08 -28.73
N ASP A 182 -7.24 14.33 -27.47
CA ASP A 182 -6.35 13.98 -26.37
C ASP A 182 -6.18 12.46 -26.25
N SER A 183 -4.94 12.01 -26.20
CA SER A 183 -4.55 10.61 -26.03
C SER A 183 -3.60 10.48 -24.85
N GLN A 184 -3.74 9.39 -24.10
CA GLN A 184 -2.86 9.06 -22.98
C GLN A 184 -2.58 7.56 -22.96
N GLU A 185 -1.35 7.18 -22.65
CA GLU A 185 -0.99 5.77 -22.43
C GLU A 185 -0.82 5.53 -20.93
N ILE A 186 -1.48 4.49 -20.43
CA ILE A 186 -1.34 4.02 -19.05
C ILE A 186 -0.87 2.56 -19.07
N ARG A 187 -0.08 2.17 -18.08
CA ARG A 187 0.30 0.77 -17.86
C ARG A 187 -0.43 0.26 -16.63
N VAL A 188 -1.14 -0.85 -16.81
CA VAL A 188 -1.93 -1.50 -15.77
C VAL A 188 -1.30 -2.83 -15.40
N GLN A 189 -1.27 -3.13 -14.11
CA GLN A 189 -0.68 -4.34 -13.55
C GLN A 189 -1.72 -5.11 -12.74
N GLU A 190 -1.63 -6.44 -12.73
CA GLU A 190 -2.44 -7.31 -11.87
C GLU A 190 -2.24 -7.00 -10.39
N TYR A 191 -3.25 -7.29 -9.57
CA TYR A 191 -3.12 -7.15 -8.12
C TYR A 191 -2.07 -8.13 -7.58
N PRO A 192 -1.10 -7.68 -6.77
CA PRO A 192 -0.08 -8.56 -6.19
C PRO A 192 -0.64 -9.70 -5.32
N GLU A 193 -1.84 -9.52 -4.78
CA GLU A 193 -2.53 -10.46 -3.88
C GLU A 193 -3.16 -11.66 -4.60
N ASP A 194 -3.53 -11.51 -5.87
CA ASP A 194 -4.13 -12.58 -6.68
C ASP A 194 -3.05 -13.45 -7.38
N LEU A 195 -1.77 -13.15 -7.14
CA LEU A 195 -0.66 -13.84 -7.79
C LEU A 195 -0.34 -15.18 -7.10
N PRO A 196 -0.18 -16.26 -7.89
CA PRO A 196 0.44 -17.48 -7.40
C PRO A 196 1.89 -17.23 -6.95
N PRO A 197 2.36 -17.94 -5.91
CA PRO A 197 3.71 -17.75 -5.38
C PRO A 197 4.78 -18.01 -6.46
N GLY A 198 5.76 -17.11 -6.54
CA GLY A 198 6.92 -17.25 -7.44
C GLY A 198 6.75 -16.72 -8.86
N GLN A 199 5.61 -16.10 -9.18
CA GLN A 199 5.39 -15.51 -10.51
C GLN A 199 5.41 -13.98 -10.47
N THR A 200 5.96 -13.38 -11.52
CA THR A 200 5.95 -11.92 -11.65
C THR A 200 4.59 -11.43 -12.14
N PRO A 201 4.07 -10.33 -11.57
CA PRO A 201 2.84 -9.71 -12.07
C PRO A 201 2.99 -9.32 -13.54
N ARG A 202 1.98 -9.64 -14.35
CA ARG A 202 1.93 -9.17 -15.73
C ARG A 202 1.42 -7.74 -15.78
N SER A 203 1.91 -7.00 -16.77
CA SER A 203 1.46 -5.64 -17.05
C SER A 203 1.05 -5.52 -18.51
N LEU A 204 0.06 -4.67 -18.77
CA LEU A 204 -0.48 -4.40 -20.09
C LEU A 204 -0.52 -2.89 -20.32
N ASP A 205 -0.20 -2.46 -21.54
CA ASP A 205 -0.35 -1.07 -21.95
C ASP A 205 -1.79 -0.84 -22.44
N VAL A 206 -2.40 0.23 -21.94
CA VAL A 206 -3.77 0.64 -22.26
C VAL A 206 -3.72 2.05 -22.84
N ARG A 207 -4.34 2.22 -24.00
CA ARG A 207 -4.46 3.51 -24.68
C ARG A 207 -5.82 4.12 -24.37
N LEU A 208 -5.80 5.34 -23.84
CA LEU A 208 -6.96 6.17 -23.58
C LEU A 208 -7.08 7.20 -24.70
N VAL A 209 -8.25 7.25 -25.34
CA VAL A 209 -8.55 8.25 -26.38
C VAL A 209 -9.82 9.00 -26.00
N GLY A 210 -9.74 10.33 -26.00
CA GLY A 210 -10.87 11.21 -25.75
C GLY A 210 -10.77 11.97 -24.43
N LYS A 211 -11.34 13.17 -24.43
CA LYS A 211 -11.21 14.16 -23.34
C LYS A 211 -11.73 13.65 -21.99
N ASP A 212 -12.73 12.77 -21.99
CA ASP A 212 -13.43 12.38 -20.75
C ASP A 212 -12.72 11.29 -19.95
N ILE A 213 -11.90 10.44 -20.58
CA ILE A 213 -11.19 9.34 -19.90
C ILE A 213 -9.73 9.65 -19.62
N VAL A 214 -9.18 10.64 -20.33
CA VAL A 214 -7.81 11.07 -20.13
C VAL A 214 -7.70 11.81 -18.79
N ASN A 215 -6.61 11.58 -18.07
CA ASN A 215 -6.30 12.19 -16.76
C ASN A 215 -7.32 11.88 -15.65
N VAL A 216 -8.17 10.86 -15.82
CA VAL A 216 -9.13 10.40 -14.79
C VAL A 216 -8.43 9.64 -13.66
N ALA A 217 -7.39 8.87 -13.99
CA ALA A 217 -6.76 7.95 -13.05
C ALA A 217 -5.26 8.24 -12.89
N ARG A 218 -4.78 8.14 -11.64
CA ARG A 218 -3.40 8.45 -11.26
C ARG A 218 -2.60 7.14 -11.05
N PRO A 219 -1.26 7.17 -11.20
CA PRO A 219 -0.43 6.04 -10.78
C PRO A 219 -0.68 5.68 -9.31
N GLY A 220 -0.91 4.40 -9.03
CA GLY A 220 -1.31 3.87 -7.71
C GLY A 220 -2.82 3.63 -7.55
N ASP A 221 -3.66 4.18 -8.43
CA ASP A 221 -5.10 3.95 -8.38
C ASP A 221 -5.45 2.55 -8.90
N ARG A 222 -6.43 1.92 -8.24
CA ARG A 222 -7.10 0.73 -8.75
C ARG A 222 -8.13 1.15 -9.78
N VAL A 223 -8.05 0.55 -10.96
CA VAL A 223 -8.94 0.85 -12.07
C VAL A 223 -9.58 -0.40 -12.62
N ARG A 224 -10.84 -0.25 -13.02
CA ARG A 224 -11.57 -1.21 -13.82
C ARG A 224 -11.71 -0.63 -15.22
N ILE A 225 -11.15 -1.32 -16.20
CA ILE A 225 -11.06 -0.84 -17.58
C ILE A 225 -11.86 -1.78 -18.46
N VAL A 226 -12.82 -1.22 -19.19
CA VAL A 226 -13.50 -1.91 -20.28
C VAL A 226 -12.83 -1.46 -21.57
N GLY A 227 -12.33 -2.40 -22.36
CA GLY A 227 -11.65 -2.06 -23.60
C GLY A 227 -11.52 -3.21 -24.57
N VAL A 228 -11.14 -2.88 -25.81
CA VAL A 228 -10.96 -3.85 -26.89
C VAL A 228 -9.51 -4.27 -26.93
N VAL A 229 -9.26 -5.58 -26.95
CA VAL A 229 -7.88 -6.09 -27.07
C VAL A 229 -7.41 -5.95 -28.51
N ARG A 230 -6.29 -5.26 -28.69
CA ARG A 230 -5.62 -5.06 -29.98
C ARG A 230 -4.25 -5.71 -29.97
N ALA A 231 -3.83 -6.16 -31.14
CA ALA A 231 -2.51 -6.74 -31.37
C ALA A 231 -1.75 -5.84 -32.35
N GLU A 232 -0.63 -5.28 -31.91
CA GLU A 232 0.24 -4.44 -32.74
C GLU A 232 1.57 -5.14 -33.02
N SER A 233 2.04 -5.08 -34.28
CA SER A 233 3.35 -5.60 -34.64
C SER A 233 4.42 -4.56 -34.34
N SER A 234 5.38 -4.87 -33.48
CA SER A 234 6.56 -4.02 -33.31
C SER A 234 7.38 -4.02 -34.60
N THR A 235 7.62 -2.83 -35.16
CA THR A 235 8.45 -2.64 -36.34
C THR A 235 9.89 -2.35 -35.89
N MET A 236 10.86 -3.17 -36.29
CA MET A 236 12.26 -2.84 -36.07
C MET A 236 12.77 -1.93 -37.18
N PRO A 237 13.49 -0.83 -36.86
CA PRO A 237 14.18 -0.06 -37.87
C PRO A 237 15.13 -0.98 -38.66
N ARG A 238 14.97 -1.06 -39.98
CA ARG A 238 15.73 -1.87 -40.96
C ARG A 238 15.38 -3.36 -41.13
N ALA A 239 14.67 -4.01 -40.21
CA ALA A 239 14.41 -5.47 -40.29
C ALA A 239 12.95 -5.85 -40.64
N GLY A 240 12.07 -4.87 -40.82
CA GLY A 240 10.66 -5.10 -41.18
C GLY A 240 9.74 -5.33 -39.97
N LYS A 241 8.54 -5.88 -40.24
CA LYS A 241 7.55 -6.22 -39.20
C LYS A 241 7.88 -7.57 -38.58
N LEU A 242 7.92 -7.63 -37.25
CA LEU A 242 8.07 -8.89 -36.54
C LEU A 242 6.79 -9.73 -36.66
N ARG A 243 6.95 -11.06 -36.66
CA ARG A 243 5.82 -12.02 -36.57
C ARG A 243 5.19 -12.02 -35.17
N THR A 244 5.90 -11.48 -34.18
CA THR A 244 5.42 -11.33 -32.81
C THR A 244 4.64 -10.04 -32.69
N PHE A 245 3.44 -10.14 -32.13
CA PHE A 245 2.57 -9.01 -31.83
C PHE A 245 2.57 -8.75 -30.32
N THR A 246 2.56 -7.48 -29.95
CA THR A 246 2.34 -7.02 -28.58
C THR A 246 0.88 -6.66 -28.40
N LEU A 247 0.25 -7.23 -27.37
CA LEU A 247 -1.12 -6.91 -27.01
C LEU A 247 -1.17 -5.56 -26.28
N HIS A 248 -2.13 -4.72 -26.65
CA HIS A 248 -2.51 -3.53 -25.91
C HIS A 248 -4.04 -3.44 -25.90
N ILE A 249 -4.59 -2.58 -25.04
CA ILE A 249 -6.04 -2.37 -24.98
C ILE A 249 -6.38 -0.95 -25.36
N ASP A 250 -7.37 -0.80 -26.24
CA ASP A 250 -8.05 0.47 -26.47
C ASP A 250 -9.17 0.59 -25.46
N ALA A 251 -9.04 1.53 -24.51
CA ALA A 251 -10.04 1.69 -23.45
C ALA A 251 -11.30 2.37 -24.00
N ASN A 252 -12.45 1.74 -23.77
CA ASN A 252 -13.76 2.34 -23.98
C ASN A 252 -14.24 3.06 -22.72
N PHE A 253 -14.06 2.44 -21.56
CA PHE A 253 -14.48 2.99 -20.26
C PHE A 253 -13.42 2.71 -19.20
N VAL A 254 -13.13 3.72 -18.38
CA VAL A 254 -12.22 3.62 -17.24
C VAL A 254 -12.99 4.06 -15.99
N GLU A 255 -13.07 3.16 -15.02
CA GLU A 255 -13.60 3.43 -13.70
C GLU A 255 -12.46 3.45 -12.71
N SER A 256 -12.14 4.62 -12.15
CA SER A 256 -11.19 4.73 -11.04
C SER A 256 -11.92 4.54 -9.73
N ALA A 257 -11.51 3.52 -8.96
CA ALA A 257 -12.04 3.25 -7.62
C ALA A 257 -11.50 4.24 -6.56
N GLY A 258 -10.78 5.29 -6.97
CA GLY A 258 -10.15 6.28 -6.09
C GLY A 258 -11.11 7.13 -5.26
N ARG A 259 -12.41 7.14 -5.58
CA ARG A 259 -13.45 7.87 -4.83
C ARG A 259 -14.37 6.89 -4.10
N GLU A 260 -14.07 6.71 -2.82
CA GLU A 260 -14.96 6.19 -1.77
C GLU A 260 -15.91 5.07 -2.21
N SER A 261 -15.39 3.85 -2.36
CA SER A 261 -16.00 2.58 -1.95
C SER A 261 -15.27 1.42 -2.62
N GLU A 262 -14.20 0.90 -1.98
CA GLU A 262 -13.82 -0.50 -2.19
C GLU A 262 -14.87 -1.36 -1.48
N VAL A 263 -16.08 -1.41 -2.03
CA VAL A 263 -16.94 -2.55 -1.78
C VAL A 263 -16.35 -3.62 -2.68
N LEU A 264 -15.37 -4.38 -2.16
CA LEU A 264 -15.30 -5.80 -2.49
C LEU A 264 -16.76 -6.26 -2.59
N SER A 265 -17.20 -6.84 -3.70
CA SER A 265 -18.60 -7.23 -3.88
C SER A 265 -18.97 -8.27 -2.81
N ILE A 266 -19.35 -7.81 -1.62
CA ILE A 266 -19.80 -8.64 -0.51
C ILE A 266 -21.19 -9.08 -0.93
N SER A 267 -21.39 -10.39 -1.06
CA SER A 267 -22.74 -10.88 -1.30
C SER A 267 -23.61 -10.55 -0.08
N PRO A 268 -24.92 -10.33 -0.24
CA PRO A 268 -25.80 -10.12 0.91
C PRO A 268 -25.73 -11.27 1.93
N GLU A 269 -25.43 -12.50 1.49
CA GLU A 269 -25.22 -13.67 2.36
C GLU A 269 -23.94 -13.52 3.22
N GLU A 270 -22.84 -13.07 2.62
CA GLU A 270 -21.58 -12.84 3.31
C GLU A 270 -21.67 -11.67 4.29
N GLU A 271 -22.44 -10.63 3.96
CA GLU A 271 -22.72 -9.52 4.87
C GLU A 271 -23.49 -10.00 6.11
N GLU A 272 -24.47 -10.89 5.94
CA GLU A 272 -25.16 -11.50 7.07
C GLU A 272 -24.22 -12.32 7.96
N GLU A 273 -23.29 -13.07 7.38
CA GLU A 273 -22.27 -13.81 8.15
C GLU A 273 -21.35 -12.87 8.94
N ILE A 274 -20.89 -11.79 8.32
CA ILE A 274 -20.08 -10.74 8.96
C ILE A 274 -20.83 -10.13 10.17
N LEU A 275 -22.12 -9.82 10.00
CA LEU A 275 -22.94 -9.26 11.06
C LEU A 275 -23.23 -10.29 12.17
N LYS A 276 -23.40 -11.57 11.85
CA LYS A 276 -23.54 -12.65 12.85
C LYS A 276 -22.27 -12.77 13.69
N LEU A 277 -21.10 -12.76 13.06
CA LEU A 277 -19.80 -12.81 13.74
C LEU A 277 -19.56 -11.60 14.65
N SER A 278 -19.94 -10.40 14.20
CA SER A 278 -19.77 -9.17 14.99
C SER A 278 -20.59 -9.15 16.29
N LYS A 279 -21.71 -9.86 16.35
CA LYS A 279 -22.55 -9.95 17.56
C LYS A 279 -21.93 -10.81 18.67
N ASP A 280 -20.91 -11.60 18.36
CA ASP A 280 -20.25 -12.44 19.36
C ASP A 280 -19.43 -11.59 20.35
N PRO A 281 -19.64 -11.74 21.68
CA PRO A 281 -18.84 -11.03 22.69
C PRO A 281 -17.33 -11.31 22.63
N TRP A 282 -16.94 -12.44 22.04
CA TRP A 282 -15.56 -12.90 21.93
C TRP A 282 -14.92 -12.62 20.56
N ILE A 283 -15.51 -11.75 19.73
CA ILE A 283 -15.05 -11.46 18.37
C ILE A 283 -13.56 -11.05 18.32
N HIS A 284 -13.11 -10.21 19.25
CA HIS A 284 -11.70 -9.79 19.33
C HIS A 284 -10.75 -10.98 19.48
N ARG A 285 -11.08 -11.93 20.38
CA ARG A 285 -10.26 -13.13 20.59
C ARG A 285 -10.30 -14.07 19.39
N LYS A 286 -11.46 -14.22 18.74
CA LYS A 286 -11.60 -15.01 17.51
C LYS A 286 -10.71 -14.44 16.40
N ILE A 287 -10.74 -13.13 16.17
CA ILE A 287 -9.90 -12.48 15.16
C ILE A 287 -8.41 -12.66 15.49
N ILE A 288 -8.00 -12.45 16.74
CA ILE A 288 -6.60 -12.64 17.17
C ILE A 288 -6.12 -14.08 16.90
N ARG A 289 -6.95 -15.08 17.17
CA ARG A 289 -6.62 -16.50 16.90
C ARG A 289 -6.59 -16.82 15.40
N SER A 290 -7.43 -16.16 14.60
CA SER A 290 -7.40 -16.27 13.14
C SER A 290 -6.16 -15.59 12.51
N ILE A 291 -5.49 -14.69 13.23
CA ILE A 291 -4.23 -14.08 12.78
C ILE A 291 -3.07 -15.05 13.06
N ALA A 292 -2.51 -15.60 11.98
CA ALA A 292 -1.35 -16.50 11.94
C ALA A 292 -1.50 -17.70 12.89
N PRO A 293 -2.43 -18.64 12.61
CA PRO A 293 -2.64 -19.82 13.45
C PRO A 293 -1.42 -20.77 13.47
N SER A 294 -0.54 -20.66 12.48
CA SER A 294 0.72 -21.39 12.42
C SER A 294 1.74 -20.96 13.48
N ILE A 295 1.61 -19.75 14.03
CA ILE A 295 2.54 -19.20 15.01
C ILE A 295 1.91 -19.30 16.39
N TYR A 296 2.56 -20.06 17.28
CA TYR A 296 2.14 -20.20 18.67
C TYR A 296 2.52 -18.96 19.49
N GLY A 297 1.63 -18.53 20.38
CA GLY A 297 1.86 -17.41 21.29
C GLY A 297 1.73 -16.02 20.65
N TYR A 298 2.42 -15.05 21.25
CA TYR A 298 2.43 -13.63 20.85
C TYR A 298 1.05 -12.97 20.72
N GLU A 299 0.11 -13.29 21.61
CA GLU A 299 -1.27 -12.77 21.53
C GLU A 299 -1.34 -11.24 21.48
N HIS A 300 -0.50 -10.55 22.25
CA HIS A 300 -0.38 -9.09 22.25
C HIS A 300 0.14 -8.51 20.92
N ILE A 301 1.07 -9.18 20.24
CA ILE A 301 1.56 -8.75 18.92
C ILE A 301 0.47 -9.00 17.87
N LYS A 302 -0.24 -10.13 17.97
CA LYS A 302 -1.40 -10.42 17.11
C LYS A 302 -2.54 -9.43 17.34
N GLU A 303 -2.77 -8.99 18.58
CA GLU A 303 -3.71 -7.91 18.92
C GLU A 303 -3.28 -6.57 18.29
N ALA A 304 -1.99 -6.22 18.34
CA ALA A 304 -1.50 -5.03 17.65
C ALA A 304 -1.64 -5.11 16.12
N ILE A 305 -1.38 -6.27 15.52
CA ILE A 305 -1.62 -6.53 14.09
C ILE A 305 -3.11 -6.43 13.75
N MET A 306 -4.00 -6.90 14.64
CA MET A 306 -5.44 -6.71 14.49
C MET A 306 -5.76 -5.22 14.41
N HIS A 307 -5.29 -4.39 15.35
CA HIS A 307 -5.52 -2.95 15.31
C HIS A 307 -4.97 -2.29 14.04
N LEU A 308 -3.80 -2.74 13.56
CA LEU A 308 -3.22 -2.29 12.30
C LEU A 308 -4.12 -2.62 11.08
N LEU A 309 -4.69 -3.82 11.03
CA LEU A 309 -5.55 -4.26 9.92
C LEU A 309 -6.83 -3.42 9.83
N PHE A 310 -7.47 -3.13 10.96
CA PHE A 310 -8.69 -2.32 10.97
C PHE A 310 -8.44 -0.82 10.83
N GLY A 311 -7.30 -0.32 11.34
CA GLY A 311 -6.91 1.09 11.27
C GLY A 311 -7.82 2.03 12.07
N GLY A 312 -7.35 3.24 12.39
CA GLY A 312 -8.14 4.30 13.00
C GLY A 312 -8.86 5.18 11.98
N VAL A 313 -9.66 6.15 12.45
CA VAL A 313 -10.46 7.02 11.58
C VAL A 313 -9.60 8.19 11.07
N GLN A 314 -9.49 8.34 9.75
CA GLN A 314 -8.91 9.55 9.16
C GLN A 314 -9.89 10.73 9.34
N LYS A 315 -9.41 11.83 9.93
CA LYS A 315 -10.21 13.04 10.16
C LYS A 315 -9.64 14.18 9.32
N ASN A 316 -10.44 14.68 8.38
CA ASN A 316 -10.09 15.83 7.56
C ASN A 316 -10.75 17.06 8.18
N LEU A 317 -9.96 17.89 8.86
CA LEU A 317 -10.38 19.22 9.28
C LEU A 317 -10.03 20.23 8.17
N PRO A 318 -10.63 21.43 8.18
CA PRO A 318 -10.34 22.47 7.18
C PRO A 318 -8.84 22.82 7.07
N ASP A 319 -8.12 22.80 8.19
CA ASP A 319 -6.70 23.20 8.25
C ASP A 319 -5.72 22.03 8.32
N ILE A 320 -6.13 20.90 8.91
CA ILE A 320 -5.23 19.78 9.25
C ILE A 320 -5.89 18.44 8.90
N THR A 321 -5.13 17.57 8.24
CA THR A 321 -5.50 16.17 8.05
C THR A 321 -4.86 15.33 9.15
N ILE A 322 -5.68 14.77 10.03
CA ILE A 322 -5.21 13.87 11.09
C ILE A 322 -5.16 12.45 10.53
N ARG A 323 -3.98 11.84 10.58
CA ARG A 323 -3.78 10.46 10.15
C ARG A 323 -4.58 9.48 11.02
N GLY A 324 -5.26 8.52 10.37
CA GLY A 324 -5.98 7.42 11.04
C GLY A 324 -5.19 6.11 11.10
N GLU A 325 -4.21 5.92 10.21
CA GLU A 325 -3.43 4.68 10.13
C GLU A 325 -2.46 4.53 11.31
N LEU A 326 -2.24 3.29 11.74
CA LEU A 326 -1.28 2.93 12.77
C LEU A 326 0.02 2.42 12.15
N ASN A 327 1.13 2.62 12.84
CA ASN A 327 2.43 2.06 12.49
C ASN A 327 2.94 1.19 13.64
N VAL A 328 3.32 -0.05 13.33
CA VAL A 328 3.80 -1.03 14.32
C VAL A 328 5.21 -1.48 13.96
N LEU A 329 6.09 -1.53 14.96
CA LEU A 329 7.46 -1.99 14.83
C LEU A 329 7.68 -3.24 15.70
N MET A 330 8.15 -4.33 15.07
CA MET A 330 8.57 -5.56 15.74
C MET A 330 10.10 -5.65 15.75
N ILE A 331 10.69 -5.65 16.94
CA ILE A 331 12.13 -5.84 17.15
C ILE A 331 12.34 -7.19 17.80
N GLY A 332 13.48 -7.83 17.56
CA GLY A 332 13.75 -9.10 18.24
C GLY A 332 14.89 -9.90 17.65
N ASP A 333 15.12 -11.06 18.21
CA ASP A 333 16.21 -11.93 17.77
C ASP A 333 15.85 -12.64 16.45
N PRO A 334 16.84 -13.02 15.63
CA PRO A 334 16.60 -13.85 14.46
C PRO A 334 16.00 -15.20 14.87
N GLY A 335 15.03 -15.70 14.10
CA GLY A 335 14.32 -16.95 14.40
C GLY A 335 12.97 -16.78 15.11
N THR A 336 12.61 -15.57 15.54
CA THR A 336 11.35 -15.26 16.25
C THR A 336 10.10 -15.15 15.33
N ALA A 337 10.11 -15.80 14.16
CA ALA A 337 9.01 -15.83 13.18
C ALA A 337 8.49 -14.47 12.64
N LYS A 338 9.21 -13.35 12.84
CA LYS A 338 8.80 -12.01 12.37
C LYS A 338 8.50 -11.92 10.87
N SER A 339 9.40 -12.41 10.03
CA SER A 339 9.22 -12.38 8.58
C SER A 339 8.01 -13.21 8.14
N GLN A 340 7.66 -14.26 8.89
CA GLN A 340 6.47 -15.07 8.64
C GLN A 340 5.19 -14.32 9.02
N LEU A 341 5.19 -13.55 10.13
CA LEU A 341 4.09 -12.65 10.47
C LEU A 341 3.87 -11.59 9.39
N LEU A 342 4.95 -10.94 8.92
CA LEU A 342 4.87 -9.94 7.84
C LEU A 342 4.23 -10.52 6.57
N ARG A 343 4.70 -11.70 6.12
CA ARG A 343 4.14 -12.37 4.93
C ARG A 343 2.69 -12.79 5.12
N TYR A 344 2.29 -13.16 6.33
CA TYR A 344 0.91 -13.51 6.64
C TYR A 344 -0.01 -12.29 6.60
N VAL A 345 0.41 -11.18 7.21
CA VAL A 345 -0.33 -9.90 7.17
C VAL A 345 -0.47 -9.39 5.74
N GLN A 346 0.58 -9.51 4.91
CA GLN A 346 0.54 -9.17 3.50
C GLN A 346 -0.59 -9.91 2.74
N ARG A 347 -0.88 -11.17 3.08
CA ARG A 347 -1.93 -11.96 2.42
C ARG A 347 -3.34 -11.62 2.90
N ILE A 348 -3.50 -11.25 4.16
CA ILE A 348 -4.82 -10.91 4.74
C ILE A 348 -5.23 -9.48 4.39
N ALA A 349 -4.27 -8.55 4.37
CA ALA A 349 -4.56 -7.16 4.13
C ALA A 349 -5.12 -6.95 2.71
N PRO A 350 -6.20 -6.15 2.52
CA PRO A 350 -6.81 -5.91 1.22
C PRO A 350 -5.89 -5.17 0.23
N ARG A 351 -4.80 -4.58 0.72
CA ARG A 351 -3.72 -3.91 -0.03
C ARG A 351 -2.39 -4.16 0.68
N GLY A 352 -2.03 -5.44 0.82
CA GLY A 352 -0.80 -5.86 1.47
C GLY A 352 0.38 -5.92 0.51
N LEU A 353 1.46 -5.18 0.79
CA LEU A 353 2.71 -5.27 0.05
C LEU A 353 3.85 -5.67 0.97
N TYR A 354 4.69 -6.61 0.53
CA TYR A 354 5.88 -7.04 1.25
C TYR A 354 7.13 -6.52 0.56
N THR A 355 8.01 -5.90 1.32
CA THR A 355 9.30 -5.44 0.86
C THR A 355 10.41 -5.72 1.88
N SER A 356 11.63 -5.90 1.38
CA SER A 356 12.85 -6.03 2.22
C SER A 356 13.66 -4.75 2.13
N GLY A 357 14.08 -4.22 3.28
CA GLY A 357 14.85 -2.99 3.40
C GLY A 357 16.18 -3.00 2.65
N ARG A 358 16.79 -4.17 2.40
CA ARG A 358 18.01 -4.28 1.56
C ARG A 358 17.69 -4.33 0.06
N GLY A 359 16.55 -4.90 -0.29
CA GLY A 359 16.14 -5.13 -1.68
C GLY A 359 15.51 -3.90 -2.34
N THR A 360 15.02 -2.94 -1.54
CA THR A 360 14.44 -1.71 -2.07
C THR A 360 15.40 -0.56 -2.14
N THR A 361 15.29 0.20 -3.22
CA THR A 361 15.85 1.54 -3.36
C THR A 361 14.79 2.59 -3.07
N ALA A 362 15.20 3.84 -2.84
CA ALA A 362 14.29 4.96 -2.62
C ALA A 362 13.28 5.10 -3.77
N ALA A 363 13.72 4.91 -5.01
CA ALA A 363 12.86 4.89 -6.18
C ALA A 363 11.83 3.73 -6.15
N GLY A 364 12.24 2.55 -5.69
CA GLY A 364 11.34 1.40 -5.50
C GLY A 364 10.36 1.56 -4.32
N LEU A 365 10.68 2.37 -3.31
CA LEU A 365 9.76 2.69 -2.20
C LEU A 365 8.80 3.84 -2.54
N THR A 366 9.29 4.85 -3.25
CA THR A 366 8.58 6.10 -3.55
C THR A 366 7.91 6.08 -4.91
N ALA A 367 8.50 6.73 -5.90
CA ALA A 367 8.16 6.65 -7.30
C ALA A 367 9.41 7.03 -8.12
N ALA A 368 9.49 6.51 -9.34
CA ALA A 368 10.57 6.79 -10.27
C ALA A 368 10.04 7.59 -11.47
N VAL A 369 10.85 8.48 -12.01
CA VAL A 369 10.55 9.16 -13.28
C VAL A 369 11.38 8.48 -14.37
N LEU A 370 10.70 7.90 -15.38
CA LEU A 370 11.31 7.19 -16.49
C LEU A 370 10.95 7.82 -17.84
N PRO A 371 11.90 7.94 -18.78
CA PRO A 371 11.60 8.38 -20.13
C PRO A 371 10.79 7.32 -20.90
N THR A 372 9.81 7.76 -21.68
CA THR A 372 8.95 6.89 -22.51
C THR A 372 9.45 6.81 -23.95
N LYS A 373 9.00 5.79 -24.68
CA LYS A 373 9.30 5.62 -26.11
C LYS A 373 8.72 6.74 -26.99
N ALA A 374 7.66 7.41 -26.52
CA ALA A 374 6.98 8.50 -27.22
C ALA A 374 7.62 9.88 -26.99
N GLY A 375 8.75 9.97 -26.29
CA GLY A 375 9.47 11.23 -26.07
C GLY A 375 8.97 12.06 -24.88
N GLY A 376 8.23 11.45 -23.95
CA GLY A 376 7.78 12.10 -22.70
C GLY A 376 8.43 11.50 -21.45
N MET A 377 8.26 12.15 -20.31
CA MET A 377 8.58 11.58 -18.99
C MET A 377 7.31 10.90 -18.43
N SER A 378 7.49 9.75 -17.79
CA SER A 378 6.42 9.02 -17.11
C SER A 378 6.78 8.78 -15.66
N LEU A 379 5.77 8.75 -14.80
CA LEU A 379 5.93 8.49 -13.38
C LEU A 379 5.51 7.04 -13.09
N GLU A 380 6.40 6.27 -12.46
CA GLU A 380 6.17 4.90 -12.02
C GLU A 380 6.02 4.87 -10.50
N ALA A 381 4.89 4.37 -10.02
CA ALA A 381 4.59 4.25 -8.60
C ALA A 381 5.44 3.15 -7.92
N GLY A 382 6.06 3.48 -6.79
CA GLY A 382 6.78 2.55 -5.94
C GLY A 382 5.89 1.90 -4.87
N ALA A 383 6.52 1.09 -4.03
CA ALA A 383 5.88 0.21 -3.06
C ALA A 383 4.89 0.92 -2.12
N LEU A 384 5.26 2.07 -1.55
CA LEU A 384 4.40 2.78 -0.59
C LEU A 384 3.18 3.43 -1.26
N VAL A 385 3.33 3.88 -2.51
CA VAL A 385 2.23 4.48 -3.28
C VAL A 385 1.25 3.40 -3.73
N LEU A 386 1.74 2.23 -4.13
CA LEU A 386 0.90 1.08 -4.49
C LEU A 386 0.08 0.58 -3.27
N ALA A 387 0.66 0.69 -2.07
CA ALA A 387 0.03 0.35 -0.80
C ALA A 387 -0.84 1.48 -0.19
N ASP A 388 -1.24 2.52 -0.94
CA ASP A 388 -2.14 3.58 -0.43
C ASP A 388 -3.43 2.99 0.17
N LYS A 389 -3.81 3.44 1.38
CA LYS A 389 -4.90 2.88 2.20
C LYS A 389 -4.74 1.40 2.53
N GLY A 390 -3.54 0.85 2.42
CA GLY A 390 -3.21 -0.56 2.66
C GLY A 390 -2.24 -0.75 3.83
N ILE A 391 -1.49 -1.85 3.76
CA ILE A 391 -0.41 -2.15 4.70
C ILE A 391 0.88 -2.42 3.92
N ALA A 392 1.90 -1.63 4.21
CA ALA A 392 3.27 -1.86 3.76
C ALA A 392 4.05 -2.64 4.82
N CYS A 393 4.36 -3.90 4.53
CA CYS A 393 5.19 -4.77 5.36
C CYS A 393 6.65 -4.61 4.95
N ILE A 394 7.48 -4.07 5.85
CA ILE A 394 8.91 -3.81 5.61
C ILE A 394 9.75 -4.71 6.52
N ASP A 395 10.46 -5.67 5.95
CA ASP A 395 11.43 -6.49 6.69
C ASP A 395 12.83 -5.82 6.68
N GLU A 396 13.64 -6.12 7.69
CA GLU A 396 15.01 -5.61 7.85
C GLU A 396 15.13 -4.08 7.72
N ILE A 397 14.25 -3.32 8.39
CA ILE A 397 14.27 -1.85 8.34
C ILE A 397 15.61 -1.25 8.81
N ASP A 398 16.34 -1.97 9.67
CA ASP A 398 17.67 -1.59 10.16
C ASP A 398 18.74 -1.56 9.05
N LYS A 399 18.54 -2.34 7.97
CA LYS A 399 19.47 -2.44 6.82
C LYS A 399 19.20 -1.45 5.69
N MET A 400 18.17 -0.60 5.81
CA MET A 400 17.88 0.42 4.80
C MET A 400 18.96 1.51 4.73
N ARG A 401 19.23 1.98 3.51
CA ARG A 401 20.16 3.07 3.25
C ARG A 401 19.59 4.38 3.80
N LYS A 402 20.47 5.37 4.05
CA LYS A 402 20.05 6.68 4.58
C LYS A 402 19.08 7.41 3.65
N GLU A 403 19.25 7.30 2.33
CA GLU A 403 18.36 7.90 1.32
C GLU A 403 16.94 7.34 1.40
N ASP A 404 16.81 6.02 1.50
CA ASP A 404 15.54 5.30 1.60
C ASP A 404 14.77 5.66 2.89
N ARG A 405 15.51 5.95 3.97
CA ARG A 405 14.92 6.38 5.25
C ARG A 405 14.25 7.74 5.15
N VAL A 406 14.77 8.67 4.33
CA VAL A 406 14.16 10.00 4.13
C VAL A 406 12.78 9.88 3.49
N ALA A 407 12.65 9.02 2.49
CA ALA A 407 11.36 8.72 1.85
C ALA A 407 10.32 8.18 2.84
N ILE A 408 10.73 7.26 3.72
CA ILE A 408 9.83 6.70 4.73
C ILE A 408 9.46 7.75 5.78
N HIS A 409 10.40 8.61 6.16
CA HIS A 409 10.13 9.72 7.07
C HIS A 409 9.02 10.64 6.55
N GLU A 410 9.07 11.01 5.27
CA GLU A 410 8.06 11.84 4.61
C GLU A 410 6.70 11.10 4.56
N ALA A 411 6.70 9.85 4.11
CA ALA A 411 5.49 9.04 4.01
C ALA A 411 4.82 8.81 5.37
N MET A 412 5.57 8.52 6.43
CA MET A 412 5.01 8.28 7.78
C MET A 412 4.46 9.55 8.46
N GLU A 413 4.99 10.72 8.10
CA GLU A 413 4.61 11.99 8.72
C GLU A 413 3.47 12.67 7.98
N GLN A 414 3.58 12.78 6.66
CA GLN A 414 2.65 13.55 5.83
C GLN A 414 1.65 12.67 5.08
N HIS A 415 1.87 11.35 5.03
CA HIS A 415 1.11 10.41 4.20
C HIS A 415 1.12 10.78 2.69
N THR A 416 2.12 11.54 2.28
CA THR A 416 2.36 11.98 0.91
C THR A 416 3.84 11.88 0.61
N ILE A 417 4.16 11.70 -0.67
CA ILE A 417 5.53 11.67 -1.16
C ILE A 417 5.65 12.71 -2.26
N SER A 418 6.51 13.69 -2.07
CA SER A 418 6.83 14.73 -3.05
C SER A 418 8.01 14.31 -3.93
N ILE A 419 7.84 14.48 -5.24
CA ILE A 419 8.86 14.14 -6.23
C ILE A 419 9.05 15.35 -7.13
N ALA A 420 10.29 15.83 -7.20
CA ALA A 420 10.73 16.88 -8.11
C ALA A 420 11.92 16.36 -8.95
N LYS A 421 11.63 15.58 -9.99
CA LYS A 421 12.66 14.97 -10.87
C LYS A 421 12.22 14.99 -12.33
N GLY A 422 13.17 15.17 -13.24
CA GLY A 422 12.91 15.12 -14.69
C GLY A 422 11.89 16.15 -15.20
N GLY A 423 11.78 17.30 -14.54
CA GLY A 423 10.80 18.34 -14.86
C GLY A 423 9.38 18.08 -14.33
N ILE A 424 9.15 16.95 -13.66
CA ILE A 424 7.88 16.63 -13.01
C ILE A 424 7.99 17.02 -11.54
N VAL A 425 7.12 17.93 -11.12
CA VAL A 425 6.84 18.22 -9.70
C VAL A 425 5.47 17.66 -9.38
N ALA A 426 5.44 16.57 -8.61
CA ALA A 426 4.21 15.86 -8.25
C ALA A 426 4.22 15.43 -6.79
N THR A 427 3.05 15.46 -6.16
CA THR A 427 2.80 14.87 -4.85
C THR A 427 1.91 13.65 -5.01
N LEU A 428 2.39 12.51 -4.54
CA LEU A 428 1.66 11.24 -4.57
C LEU A 428 1.15 10.92 -3.17
N ASN A 429 -0.03 10.33 -3.08
CA ASN A 429 -0.59 9.89 -1.81
C ASN A 429 0.03 8.54 -1.44
N ALA A 430 0.43 8.40 -0.18
CA ALA A 430 0.99 7.18 0.38
C ALA A 430 0.43 6.97 1.80
N ARG A 431 -0.90 6.93 1.94
CA ARG A 431 -1.61 6.70 3.21
C ARG A 431 -1.57 5.22 3.58
N ALA A 432 -0.40 4.61 3.57
CA ALA A 432 -0.19 3.22 3.91
C ALA A 432 0.13 3.10 5.40
N ALA A 433 -0.44 2.11 6.06
CA ALA A 433 -0.02 1.71 7.41
C ALA A 433 1.29 0.91 7.30
N ILE A 434 2.28 1.18 8.15
CA ILE A 434 3.58 0.49 8.09
C ILE A 434 3.68 -0.55 9.19
N LEU A 435 3.92 -1.80 8.78
CA LEU A 435 4.36 -2.88 9.66
C LEU A 435 5.83 -3.19 9.39
N ALA A 436 6.70 -2.84 10.32
CA ALA A 436 8.14 -3.01 10.15
C ALA A 436 8.69 -4.10 11.08
N ALA A 437 9.65 -4.87 10.58
CA ALA A 437 10.48 -5.76 11.40
C ALA A 437 11.94 -5.30 11.38
N ALA A 438 12.55 -5.19 12.56
CA ALA A 438 13.95 -4.81 12.74
C ALA A 438 14.70 -5.90 13.49
N ASN A 439 15.98 -6.06 13.17
CA ASN A 439 16.89 -6.90 13.92
C ASN A 439 17.86 -6.03 14.75
N PRO A 440 18.22 -6.45 15.97
CA PRO A 440 19.19 -5.75 16.79
C PRO A 440 20.57 -5.78 16.12
N ALA A 441 21.37 -4.73 16.33
CA ALA A 441 22.65 -4.56 15.64
C ALA A 441 23.66 -5.70 15.91
N LEU A 442 23.60 -6.29 17.11
CA LEU A 442 24.46 -7.40 17.55
C LEU A 442 23.83 -8.78 17.32
N GLY A 443 22.70 -8.86 16.61
CA GLY A 443 21.97 -10.11 16.39
C GLY A 443 21.19 -10.62 17.60
N ARG A 444 21.51 -10.17 18.82
CA ARG A 444 20.68 -10.37 20.02
C ARG A 444 20.31 -9.05 20.66
N TYR A 445 19.11 -8.99 21.23
CA TYR A 445 18.63 -7.84 21.99
C TYR A 445 19.32 -7.79 23.36
N ASP A 446 20.10 -6.73 23.63
CA ASP A 446 20.74 -6.52 24.92
C ASP A 446 19.82 -5.69 25.84
N PRO A 447 19.31 -6.25 26.97
CA PRO A 447 18.48 -5.51 27.91
C PRO A 447 19.18 -4.32 28.55
N TYR A 448 20.52 -4.29 28.54
CA TYR A 448 21.33 -3.27 29.20
C TYR A 448 21.56 -2.02 28.37
N ARG A 449 21.19 -2.05 27.08
CA ARG A 449 21.25 -0.91 26.17
C ARG A 449 19.86 -0.36 25.94
N THR A 450 19.79 0.93 25.61
CA THR A 450 18.51 1.54 25.22
C THR A 450 18.02 0.93 23.91
N VAL A 451 16.70 0.94 23.69
CA VAL A 451 16.10 0.48 22.42
C VAL A 451 16.71 1.21 21.21
N ALA A 452 17.00 2.51 21.35
CA ALA A 452 17.60 3.33 20.31
C ALA A 452 19.07 2.98 20.01
N GLU A 453 19.81 2.41 20.95
CA GLU A 453 21.18 1.92 20.73
C GLU A 453 21.20 0.47 20.22
N ASN A 454 20.23 -0.34 20.66
CA ASN A 454 20.07 -1.71 20.19
C ASN A 454 19.69 -1.77 18.70
N ILE A 455 18.98 -0.76 18.22
CA ILE A 455 18.52 -0.64 16.84
C ILE A 455 19.29 0.47 16.14
N SER A 456 19.80 0.24 14.94
CA SER A 456 20.48 1.26 14.13
C SER A 456 19.53 2.31 13.50
N LEU A 457 18.46 2.69 14.19
CA LEU A 457 17.45 3.66 13.74
C LEU A 457 17.49 4.94 14.57
N PRO A 458 17.32 6.12 13.95
CA PRO A 458 17.22 7.38 14.68
C PRO A 458 15.94 7.45 15.51
N VAL A 459 15.99 8.17 16.64
CA VAL A 459 14.84 8.42 17.53
C VAL A 459 13.68 9.10 16.79
N THR A 460 13.98 9.87 15.75
CA THR A 460 12.98 10.50 14.89
C THR A 460 12.11 9.50 14.13
N ILE A 461 12.61 8.31 13.76
CA ILE A 461 11.77 7.25 13.17
C ILE A 461 11.02 6.52 14.27
N LEU A 462 11.71 6.17 15.36
CA LEU A 462 11.11 5.41 16.47
C LEU A 462 9.90 6.11 17.08
N SER A 463 9.95 7.43 17.22
CA SER A 463 8.81 8.20 17.72
C SER A 463 7.60 8.24 16.78
N ARG A 464 7.73 7.81 15.52
CA ARG A 464 6.64 7.79 14.52
C ARG A 464 5.83 6.49 14.52
N PHE A 465 6.41 5.43 15.10
CA PHE A 465 5.72 4.19 15.36
C PHE A 465 4.81 4.36 16.58
N ASP A 466 3.55 3.95 16.43
CA ASP A 466 2.56 4.07 17.48
C ASP A 466 2.73 2.93 18.52
N LEU A 467 3.15 1.73 18.07
CA LEU A 467 3.44 0.58 18.95
C LEU A 467 4.78 -0.06 18.59
N ILE A 468 5.57 -0.38 19.62
CA ILE A 468 6.88 -1.03 19.50
C ILE A 468 6.88 -2.28 20.39
N PHE A 469 7.16 -3.44 19.80
CA PHE A 469 7.23 -4.73 20.52
C PHE A 469 8.62 -5.33 20.42
N VAL A 470 9.08 -5.94 21.52
CA VAL A 470 10.39 -6.58 21.60
C VAL A 470 10.22 -8.08 21.81
N MET A 471 10.43 -8.85 20.74
CA MET A 471 10.41 -10.30 20.71
C MET A 471 11.77 -10.86 21.13
N ARG A 472 11.88 -11.30 22.38
CA ARG A 472 13.11 -11.91 22.92
C ARG A 472 12.97 -13.42 22.91
N ASP A 473 14.01 -14.10 22.46
CA ASP A 473 14.10 -15.55 22.59
C ASP A 473 14.64 -15.90 23.98
N ILE A 474 13.72 -15.98 24.96
CA ILE A 474 14.04 -16.36 26.34
C ILE A 474 13.68 -17.84 26.51
N PRO A 475 14.65 -18.73 26.77
CA PRO A 475 14.38 -20.15 26.93
C PRO A 475 13.54 -20.38 28.18
N GLU A 476 12.32 -20.87 28.01
CA GLU A 476 11.42 -21.19 29.11
C GLU A 476 10.75 -22.54 28.85
N ARG A 477 11.00 -23.50 29.76
CA ARG A 477 10.64 -24.92 29.56
C ARG A 477 9.17 -25.13 29.20
N GLU A 478 8.23 -24.44 29.86
CA GLU A 478 6.80 -24.62 29.63
C GLU A 478 6.36 -24.09 28.25
N ARG A 479 6.85 -22.91 27.87
CA ARG A 479 6.60 -22.30 26.55
C ARG A 479 7.25 -23.11 25.43
N ASP A 480 8.47 -23.59 25.64
CA ASP A 480 9.24 -24.34 24.64
C ASP A 480 8.59 -25.69 24.36
N VAL A 481 8.08 -26.39 25.38
CA VAL A 481 7.34 -27.65 25.21
C VAL A 481 6.08 -27.41 24.39
N SER A 482 5.27 -26.42 24.77
CA SER A 482 4.02 -26.10 24.06
C SER A 482 4.27 -25.66 22.61
N MET A 483 5.32 -24.87 22.39
CA MET A 483 5.74 -24.44 21.05
C MET A 483 6.21 -25.63 20.21
N THR A 484 7.03 -26.51 20.79
CA THR A 484 7.54 -27.71 20.12
C THR A 484 6.40 -28.63 19.73
N ASP A 485 5.46 -28.89 20.64
CA ASP A 485 4.26 -29.68 20.35
C ASP A 485 3.43 -29.08 19.21
N HIS A 486 3.29 -27.75 19.18
CA HIS A 486 2.58 -27.05 18.12
C HIS A 486 3.28 -27.21 16.77
N ILE A 487 4.61 -27.02 16.73
CA ILE A 487 5.42 -27.17 15.52
C ILE A 487 5.38 -28.61 15.01
N LEU A 488 5.54 -29.60 15.89
CA LEU A 488 5.49 -31.02 15.53
C LEU A 488 4.11 -31.41 14.98
N LYS A 489 3.02 -30.95 15.61
CA LYS A 489 1.65 -31.18 15.11
C LYS A 489 1.43 -30.57 13.72
N LEU A 490 1.98 -29.37 13.49
CA LEU A 490 1.88 -28.69 12.20
C LEU A 490 2.62 -29.45 11.10
N HIS A 491 3.83 -29.96 11.39
CA HIS A 491 4.57 -30.80 10.44
C HIS A 491 3.91 -32.16 10.21
N MET A 492 3.28 -32.75 11.22
CA MET A 492 2.60 -34.05 11.10
C MET A 492 1.33 -33.98 10.24
N ARG A 493 0.54 -32.91 10.39
CA ARG A 493 -0.75 -32.76 9.69
C ARG A 493 -0.63 -32.05 8.33
N GLY A 494 0.45 -31.31 8.09
CA GLY A 494 0.57 -30.43 6.93
C GLY A 494 -0.42 -29.25 6.93
N ALA A 495 -1.14 -29.05 8.04
CA ALA A 495 -2.16 -28.04 8.26
C ALA A 495 -2.04 -27.51 9.70
N PRO A 496 -2.45 -26.26 9.98
CA PRO A 496 -2.46 -25.73 11.33
C PRO A 496 -3.32 -26.62 12.26
N PRO A 497 -2.89 -26.88 13.50
CA PRO A 497 -3.56 -27.83 14.38
C PRO A 497 -4.92 -27.33 14.92
N GLU A 498 -5.17 -26.02 14.89
CA GLU A 498 -6.46 -25.38 15.16
C GLU A 498 -7.01 -24.81 13.85
N GLU A 499 -8.25 -25.17 13.49
CA GLU A 499 -8.97 -24.48 12.43
C GLU A 499 -9.17 -23.03 12.84
N ALA A 500 -8.75 -22.10 11.97
CA ALA A 500 -8.96 -20.67 12.22
C ALA A 500 -10.48 -20.43 12.38
N PRO A 501 -10.94 -19.80 13.48
CA PRO A 501 -12.36 -19.53 13.68
C PRO A 501 -13.01 -18.74 12.55
N ILE A 502 -12.20 -17.99 11.80
CA ILE A 502 -12.60 -17.22 10.62
C ILE A 502 -11.63 -17.57 9.49
N PRO A 503 -12.11 -18.06 8.33
CA PRO A 503 -11.25 -18.35 7.20
C PRO A 503 -10.61 -17.06 6.65
N PRO A 504 -9.39 -17.13 6.07
CA PRO A 504 -8.65 -15.94 5.62
C PRO A 504 -9.43 -15.05 4.64
N ASP A 505 -10.18 -15.65 3.71
CA ASP A 505 -10.95 -14.91 2.70
C ASP A 505 -12.10 -14.13 3.33
N LEU A 506 -12.84 -14.75 4.26
CA LEU A 506 -13.89 -14.08 5.02
C LEU A 506 -13.30 -12.99 5.93
N LEU A 507 -12.15 -13.23 6.54
CA LEU A 507 -11.46 -12.23 7.36
C LEU A 507 -11.03 -11.00 6.53
N ARG A 508 -10.55 -11.21 5.31
CA ARG A 508 -10.20 -10.11 4.38
C ARG A 508 -11.43 -9.27 4.03
N LYS A 509 -12.57 -9.90 3.74
CA LYS A 509 -13.85 -9.22 3.50
C LYS A 509 -14.35 -8.49 4.75
N TYR A 510 -14.25 -9.13 5.92
CA TYR A 510 -14.61 -8.53 7.22
C TYR A 510 -13.81 -7.26 7.49
N ILE A 511 -12.49 -7.26 7.25
CA ILE A 511 -11.63 -6.08 7.42
C ILE A 511 -12.03 -4.95 6.47
N SER A 512 -12.33 -5.27 5.21
CA SER A 512 -12.79 -4.29 4.21
C SER A 512 -14.11 -3.65 4.62
N TYR A 513 -15.08 -4.44 5.09
CA TYR A 513 -16.35 -3.94 5.60
C TYR A 513 -16.18 -3.05 6.84
N ALA A 514 -15.40 -3.50 7.81
CA ALA A 514 -15.16 -2.80 9.07
C ALA A 514 -14.49 -1.43 8.89
N ARG A 515 -13.60 -1.29 7.89
CA ARG A 515 -12.91 -0.03 7.58
C ARG A 515 -13.85 1.10 7.14
N ASN A 516 -15.05 0.78 6.64
CA ASN A 516 -16.07 1.76 6.27
C ASN A 516 -16.75 2.40 7.50
N ILE A 517 -16.67 1.77 8.66
CA ILE A 517 -17.28 2.26 9.89
C ILE A 517 -16.39 3.35 10.51
N LYS A 518 -17.01 4.45 10.91
CA LYS A 518 -16.34 5.60 11.54
C LYS A 518 -16.82 5.74 12.99
N PRO A 519 -16.17 5.06 13.95
CA PRO A 519 -16.57 5.18 15.34
C PRO A 519 -16.30 6.58 15.91
N VAL A 520 -17.17 7.03 16.80
CA VAL A 520 -17.04 8.30 17.55
C VAL A 520 -16.65 7.99 19.00
N LEU A 521 -15.76 8.81 19.57
CA LEU A 521 -15.33 8.66 20.96
C LEU A 521 -16.43 9.08 21.92
N THR A 522 -16.72 8.24 22.91
CA THR A 522 -17.60 8.58 24.03
C THR A 522 -16.88 9.45 25.07
N PRO A 523 -17.60 10.27 25.86
CA PRO A 523 -16.99 11.10 26.90
C PRO A 523 -16.26 10.26 27.96
N GLU A 524 -16.81 9.09 28.34
CA GLU A 524 -16.19 8.18 29.31
C GLU A 524 -14.84 7.64 28.83
N ALA A 525 -14.76 7.23 27.55
CA ALA A 525 -13.50 6.78 26.95
C ALA A 525 -12.46 7.91 26.91
N LEU A 526 -12.90 9.14 26.61
CA LEU A 526 -12.03 10.30 26.54
C LEU A 526 -11.39 10.63 27.90
N GLU A 527 -12.15 10.54 28.99
CA GLU A 527 -11.64 10.74 30.35
C GLU A 527 -10.56 9.71 30.71
N ARG A 528 -10.80 8.41 30.46
CA ARG A 528 -9.80 7.35 30.74
C ARG A 528 -8.51 7.52 29.94
N LEU A 529 -8.63 7.88 28.65
CA LEU A 529 -7.46 8.14 27.81
C LEU A 529 -6.67 9.36 28.30
N LYS A 530 -7.37 10.42 28.72
CA LYS A 530 -6.75 11.64 29.27
C LYS A 530 -6.01 11.34 30.58
N GLU A 531 -6.63 10.65 31.52
CA GLU A 531 -6.02 10.27 32.79
C GLU A 531 -4.74 9.45 32.57
N PHE A 532 -4.82 8.43 31.70
CA PHE A 532 -3.67 7.61 31.39
C PHE A 532 -2.54 8.39 30.70
N TYR A 533 -2.86 9.29 29.76
CA TYR A 533 -1.86 10.13 29.11
C TYR A 533 -1.14 11.06 30.09
N LEU A 534 -1.88 11.66 31.03
CA LEU A 534 -1.28 12.50 32.07
C LEU A 534 -0.36 11.68 33.00
N ALA A 535 -0.81 10.50 33.42
CA ALA A 535 0.00 9.58 34.24
C ALA A 535 1.29 9.15 33.51
N MET A 536 1.19 8.82 32.22
CA MET A 536 2.34 8.53 31.38
C MET A 536 3.30 9.73 31.31
N ARG A 537 2.79 10.93 31.03
CA ARG A 537 3.62 12.13 30.90
C ARG A 537 4.38 12.45 32.20
N SER A 538 3.73 12.34 33.35
CA SER A 538 4.41 12.50 34.65
C SER A 538 5.50 11.46 34.89
N ALA A 539 5.31 10.22 34.44
CA ALA A 539 6.31 9.17 34.57
C ALA A 539 7.55 9.39 33.67
N SER A 540 7.41 10.19 32.61
CA SER A 540 8.49 10.49 31.65
C SER A 540 9.28 11.77 31.97
N GLU A 541 8.86 12.58 32.94
CA GLU A 541 9.54 13.83 33.31
C GLU A 541 10.81 13.62 34.15
N ALA A 542 11.05 12.41 34.66
CA ALA A 542 12.30 12.11 35.35
C ALA A 542 13.45 11.83 34.36
N GLU A 543 14.64 12.33 34.67
CA GLU A 543 15.83 12.23 33.84
C GLU A 543 16.20 10.76 33.52
N GLY A 544 16.29 10.43 32.23
CA GLY A 544 16.80 9.14 31.73
C GLY A 544 15.82 8.30 30.91
N ALA A 545 14.60 8.76 30.64
CA ALA A 545 13.69 8.04 29.76
C ALA A 545 14.23 7.99 28.30
N PRO A 546 14.35 6.80 27.69
CA PRO A 546 14.91 6.65 26.33
C PRO A 546 14.01 7.23 25.22
N ILE A 547 12.74 7.51 25.50
CA ILE A 547 11.77 8.08 24.56
C ILE A 547 10.92 9.11 25.30
N ALA A 548 10.89 10.35 24.83
CA ALA A 548 10.02 11.39 25.36
C ALA A 548 8.54 11.12 25.01
N ILE A 549 7.66 11.17 26.00
CA ILE A 549 6.21 11.02 25.78
C ILE A 549 5.65 12.31 25.20
N THR A 550 5.30 12.26 23.91
CA THR A 550 4.77 13.40 23.14
C THR A 550 3.26 13.31 22.99
N ALA A 551 2.62 14.39 22.54
CA ALA A 551 1.20 14.39 22.16
C ALA A 551 0.86 13.33 21.12
N ARG A 552 1.83 12.88 20.31
CA ARG A 552 1.66 11.78 19.35
C ARG A 552 1.21 10.48 20.00
N GLN A 553 1.63 10.22 21.24
CA GLN A 553 1.23 9.00 21.96
C GLN A 553 -0.23 9.03 22.40
N LEU A 554 -0.79 10.22 22.64
CA LEU A 554 -2.23 10.37 22.83
C LEU A 554 -3.00 10.06 21.54
N GLU A 555 -2.50 10.54 20.39
CA GLU A 555 -3.08 10.18 19.10
C GLU A 555 -2.98 8.68 18.82
N SER A 556 -1.86 8.03 19.15
CA SER A 556 -1.68 6.58 19.07
C SER A 556 -2.78 5.84 19.85
N LEU A 557 -3.02 6.25 21.10
CA LEU A 557 -4.04 5.65 21.95
C LEU A 557 -5.44 5.79 21.35
N ILE A 558 -5.78 6.96 20.83
CA ILE A 558 -7.06 7.22 20.17
C ILE A 558 -7.22 6.29 18.95
N ARG A 559 -6.18 6.16 18.10
CA ARG A 559 -6.21 5.28 16.92
C ARG A 559 -6.39 3.81 17.30
N VAL A 560 -5.70 3.34 18.34
CA VAL A 560 -5.82 1.94 18.81
C VAL A 560 -7.24 1.68 19.34
N ALA A 561 -7.81 2.61 20.10
CA ALA A 561 -9.17 2.50 20.62
C ALA A 561 -10.22 2.51 19.49
N GLU A 562 -10.09 3.43 18.52
CA GLU A 562 -10.95 3.49 17.33
C GLU A 562 -10.85 2.20 16.48
N ALA A 563 -9.64 1.67 16.29
CA ALA A 563 -9.40 0.43 15.55
C ALA A 563 -10.04 -0.78 16.25
N ARG A 564 -10.02 -0.82 17.60
CA ARG A 564 -10.69 -1.86 18.38
C ARG A 564 -12.21 -1.80 18.22
N ALA A 565 -12.82 -0.62 18.32
CA ALA A 565 -14.25 -0.45 18.13
C ALA A 565 -14.68 -0.87 16.70
N ARG A 566 -13.88 -0.53 15.68
CA ARG A 566 -14.06 -0.98 14.30
C ARG A 566 -14.02 -2.49 14.14
N ALA A 567 -13.11 -3.17 14.84
CA ALA A 567 -13.02 -4.63 14.79
C ALA A 567 -14.30 -5.33 15.26
N ALA A 568 -15.13 -4.67 16.10
CA ALA A 568 -16.44 -5.15 16.54
C ALA A 568 -17.61 -4.53 15.77
N LEU A 569 -17.36 -3.79 14.68
CA LEU A 569 -18.35 -3.04 13.89
C LEU A 569 -19.17 -2.02 14.70
N ARG A 570 -18.60 -1.49 15.80
CA ARG A 570 -19.28 -0.51 16.64
C ARG A 570 -19.10 0.91 16.11
N ARG A 571 -20.16 1.72 16.23
CA ARG A 571 -20.18 3.15 15.85
C ARG A 571 -19.70 4.09 16.95
N GLU A 572 -19.49 3.56 18.15
CA GLU A 572 -19.04 4.32 19.31
C GLU A 572 -17.89 3.57 19.99
N VAL A 573 -16.87 4.30 20.44
CA VAL A 573 -15.75 3.77 21.21
C VAL A 573 -16.16 3.74 22.68
N LEU A 574 -16.23 2.54 23.27
CA LEU A 574 -16.60 2.38 24.67
C LEU A 574 -15.39 2.51 25.60
N ALA A 575 -15.65 2.70 26.89
CA ALA A 575 -14.60 2.82 27.88
C ALA A 575 -13.77 1.53 28.06
N GLU A 576 -14.37 0.36 27.80
CA GLU A 576 -13.67 -0.94 27.74
C GLU A 576 -12.63 -0.98 26.60
N ASP A 577 -12.90 -0.32 25.47
CA ASP A 577 -11.95 -0.27 24.35
C ASP A 577 -10.74 0.60 24.69
N ALA A 578 -10.99 1.71 25.38
CA ALA A 578 -9.95 2.58 25.89
C ALA A 578 -9.05 1.83 26.89
N GLU A 579 -9.61 1.08 27.83
CA GLU A 579 -8.83 0.30 28.80
C GLU A 579 -7.93 -0.74 28.14
N ALA A 580 -8.45 -1.44 27.13
CA ALA A 580 -7.65 -2.44 26.45
C ALA A 580 -6.57 -1.82 25.55
N ALA A 581 -6.85 -0.67 24.91
CA ALA A 581 -5.84 0.13 24.22
C ALA A 581 -4.74 0.60 25.18
N ILE A 582 -5.12 1.05 26.38
CA ILE A 582 -4.20 1.41 27.47
C ILE A 582 -3.36 0.21 27.90
N ALA A 583 -3.96 -0.97 28.06
CA ALA A 583 -3.25 -2.19 28.44
C ALA A 583 -2.19 -2.58 27.40
N LEU A 584 -2.53 -2.51 26.11
CA LEU A 584 -1.60 -2.79 25.01
C LEU A 584 -0.46 -1.77 24.98
N MET A 585 -0.78 -0.49 25.12
CA MET A 585 0.21 0.60 25.15
C MET A 585 1.15 0.47 26.34
N ARG A 586 0.62 0.20 27.55
CA ARG A 586 1.41 -0.04 28.75
C ARG A 586 2.38 -1.21 28.56
N ARG A 587 1.94 -2.28 27.89
CA ARG A 587 2.80 -3.42 27.57
C ARG A 587 3.91 -3.05 26.59
N SER A 588 3.60 -2.32 25.53
CA SER A 588 4.60 -1.80 24.59
C SER A 588 5.65 -0.93 25.29
N LEU A 589 5.23 -0.01 26.16
CA LEU A 589 6.13 0.84 26.94
C LEU A 589 6.99 0.03 27.92
N LYS A 590 6.41 -0.98 28.57
CA LYS A 590 7.14 -1.87 29.49
C LYS A 590 8.24 -2.66 28.78
N GLU A 591 7.96 -3.17 27.58
CA GLU A 591 8.95 -3.90 26.77
C GLU A 591 10.10 -3.00 26.28
N VAL A 592 9.79 -1.72 26.05
CA VAL A 592 10.75 -0.66 25.70
C VAL A 592 11.56 -0.17 26.93
N GLY A 593 11.15 -0.54 28.15
CA GLY A 593 11.87 -0.25 29.40
C GLY A 593 11.29 0.90 30.22
N ILE A 594 10.04 1.31 29.98
CA ILE A 594 9.33 2.36 30.75
C ILE A 594 8.25 1.67 31.60
N ASP A 595 8.47 1.56 32.92
CA ASP A 595 7.47 1.00 33.85
C ASP A 595 6.60 2.12 34.45
N VAL A 596 5.33 2.15 34.07
CA VAL A 596 4.34 3.19 34.48
C VAL A 596 3.73 2.86 35.85
N SER A 597 3.90 1.63 36.35
CA SER A 597 3.15 1.12 37.51
C SER A 597 3.77 1.43 38.87
N SER A 598 5.06 1.71 38.95
CA SER A 598 5.75 1.70 40.24
C SER A 598 5.73 3.04 40.99
N GLY A 599 5.48 4.20 40.36
CA GLY A 599 5.48 5.53 41.02
C GLY A 599 6.77 5.89 41.78
N LYS A 600 7.73 4.97 41.80
CA LYS A 600 9.08 4.98 42.33
C LYS A 600 9.91 4.38 41.21
N PHE A 601 10.91 5.11 40.77
CA PHE A 601 11.94 4.58 39.92
C PHE A 601 12.69 3.48 40.68
N ASP A 602 12.30 2.23 40.53
CA ASP A 602 13.23 1.12 40.67
C ASP A 602 13.92 0.91 39.32
N ILE A 603 14.76 1.88 38.94
CA ILE A 603 15.65 1.83 37.76
C ILE A 603 16.65 0.67 37.87
N ASP A 604 16.84 0.11 39.07
CA ASP A 604 18.04 -0.67 39.39
C ASP A 604 17.86 -2.19 39.46
N ILE A 605 16.63 -2.72 39.47
CA ILE A 605 16.41 -4.17 39.57
C ILE A 605 16.39 -4.84 38.18
N ILE A 606 15.93 -4.14 37.15
CA ILE A 606 15.69 -4.73 35.82
C ILE A 606 16.87 -4.53 34.86
N MET A 607 17.75 -3.55 35.15
CA MET A 607 18.87 -3.19 34.27
C MET A 607 20.21 -3.87 34.59
N THR A 608 20.35 -4.72 35.62
CA THR A 608 21.59 -5.51 35.85
C THR A 608 21.47 -6.66 36.87
N GLY A 609 20.31 -6.87 37.51
CA GLY A 609 20.24 -7.70 38.71
C GLY A 609 21.13 -7.18 39.86
N LYS A 610 21.60 -5.93 39.78
CA LYS A 610 22.57 -5.31 40.70
C LYS A 610 22.32 -3.81 40.85
N PRO A 611 22.44 -3.26 42.07
CA PRO A 611 22.11 -1.87 42.40
C PRO A 611 23.07 -0.84 41.77
N LYS A 612 22.61 0.40 41.52
CA LYS A 612 23.39 1.52 40.97
C LYS A 612 24.69 1.80 41.74
N SER A 613 24.66 1.66 43.06
CA SER A 613 25.87 1.73 43.90
C SER A 613 26.95 0.75 43.47
N LEU A 614 26.57 -0.45 43.00
CA LEU A 614 27.50 -1.48 42.55
C LEU A 614 28.00 -1.22 41.12
N ARG A 615 27.19 -0.61 40.26
CA ARG A 615 27.57 -0.24 38.89
C ARG A 615 28.53 0.94 38.87
N ASP A 616 28.26 1.96 39.67
CA ASP A 616 29.17 3.11 39.81
C ASP A 616 30.51 2.66 40.40
N LYS A 617 30.50 1.73 41.37
CA LYS A 617 31.71 1.05 41.88
C LYS A 617 32.45 0.24 40.81
N LEU A 618 31.74 -0.53 39.97
CA LEU A 618 32.35 -1.30 38.88
C LEU A 618 32.95 -0.39 37.78
N ARG A 619 32.30 0.74 37.49
CA ARG A 619 32.78 1.71 36.50
C ARG A 619 34.01 2.45 37.02
N ALA A 620 33.99 2.87 38.28
CA ALA A 620 35.13 3.43 38.99
C ALA A 620 36.31 2.44 39.01
N LEU A 621 36.04 1.16 39.26
CA LEU A 621 37.05 0.11 39.23
C LEU A 621 37.66 -0.07 37.83
N LEU A 622 36.85 -0.06 36.77
CA LEU A 622 37.34 -0.18 35.40
C LEU A 622 38.10 1.07 34.92
N SER A 623 37.71 2.28 35.35
CA SER A 623 38.44 3.51 35.02
C SER A 623 39.78 3.56 35.74
N LEU A 624 39.81 3.22 37.03
CA LEU A 624 41.04 3.22 37.82
C LEU A 624 42.01 2.13 37.37
N LEU A 625 41.49 0.95 37.02
CA LEU A 625 42.29 -0.12 36.42
C LEU A 625 42.87 0.31 35.07
N ALA A 626 42.12 1.06 34.25
CA ALA A 626 42.63 1.58 32.97
C ALA A 626 43.67 2.70 33.14
N GLU A 627 43.60 3.52 34.19
CA GLU A 627 44.60 4.52 34.53
C GLU A 627 45.89 3.87 35.04
N MET A 628 45.78 2.93 35.98
CA MET A 628 46.94 2.19 36.49
C MET A 628 47.59 1.30 35.43
N GLU A 629 46.82 0.73 34.51
CA GLU A 629 47.33 -0.07 33.39
C GLU A 629 48.11 0.79 32.38
N LYS A 630 47.74 2.06 32.18
CA LYS A 630 48.50 2.99 31.32
C LYS A 630 49.87 3.35 31.89
N GLU A 631 50.01 3.39 33.22
CA GLU A 631 51.26 3.77 33.88
C GLU A 631 52.21 2.57 34.10
N THR A 632 51.67 1.39 34.41
CA THR A 632 52.47 0.23 34.84
C THR A 632 52.33 -1.01 33.95
N GLY A 633 51.42 -1.02 32.97
CA GLY A 633 51.19 -2.11 32.01
C GLY A 633 50.61 -3.41 32.61
N MET A 634 50.78 -3.64 33.92
CA MET A 634 50.23 -4.75 34.69
C MET A 634 49.91 -4.27 36.11
N VAL A 635 48.66 -4.43 36.54
CA VAL A 635 48.21 -3.92 37.84
C VAL A 635 48.28 -5.02 38.89
N ARG A 636 48.96 -4.78 40.02
CA ARG A 636 48.97 -5.71 41.15
C ARG A 636 47.64 -5.69 41.87
N ARG A 637 47.15 -6.87 42.26
CA ARG A 637 45.87 -7.02 42.96
C ARG A 637 45.83 -6.30 44.32
N SER A 638 46.95 -6.26 45.05
CA SER A 638 47.08 -5.52 46.32
C SER A 638 46.93 -4.02 46.11
N ASP A 639 47.61 -3.48 45.11
CA ASP A 639 47.74 -2.05 44.88
C ASP A 639 46.41 -1.48 44.35
N LEU A 640 45.70 -2.26 43.53
CA LEU A 640 44.34 -1.93 43.09
C LEU A 640 43.35 -1.84 44.27
N ILE A 641 43.43 -2.76 45.23
CA ILE A 641 42.55 -2.77 46.40
C ILE A 641 42.84 -1.57 47.32
N GLU A 642 44.12 -1.21 47.49
CA GLU A 642 44.50 -0.03 48.26
C GLU A 642 44.04 1.28 47.59
N SER A 643 44.20 1.41 46.28
CA SER A 643 43.75 2.59 45.53
C SER A 643 42.23 2.73 45.51
N LEU A 644 41.50 1.61 45.39
CA LEU A 644 40.03 1.62 45.47
C LEU A 644 39.50 2.06 46.85
N ASN A 645 40.22 1.71 47.92
CA ASN A 645 39.87 2.15 49.26
C ASN A 645 40.17 3.65 49.45
N ARG A 646 41.30 4.15 48.92
CA ARG A 646 41.69 5.56 49.05
C ARG A 646 40.83 6.52 48.25
N GLU A 647 40.52 6.19 46.99
CA GLU A 647 39.83 7.13 46.09
C GLU A 647 38.31 6.99 46.10
N PHE A 648 37.80 5.76 46.29
CA PHE A 648 36.36 5.47 46.15
C PHE A 648 35.71 4.98 47.47
N ASN A 649 36.46 4.92 48.57
CA ASN A 649 36.00 4.52 49.90
C ASN A 649 35.29 3.14 49.89
N ILE A 650 35.76 2.23 49.05
CA ILE A 650 35.21 0.87 48.92
C ILE A 650 35.98 -0.05 49.87
N PRO A 651 35.30 -0.77 50.79
CA PRO A 651 35.96 -1.69 51.72
C PRO A 651 36.62 -2.86 50.99
N GLN A 652 37.76 -3.34 51.53
CA GLN A 652 38.60 -4.37 50.88
C GLN A 652 37.82 -5.65 50.51
N GLU A 653 36.93 -6.11 51.39
CA GLU A 653 36.11 -7.31 51.13
C GLU A 653 35.15 -7.13 49.94
N GLU A 654 34.62 -5.93 49.73
CA GLU A 654 33.69 -5.65 48.64
C GLU A 654 34.45 -5.50 47.31
N ALA A 655 35.63 -4.86 47.33
CA ALA A 655 36.51 -4.78 46.17
C ALA A 655 36.96 -6.17 45.68
N GLU A 656 37.31 -7.09 46.60
CA GLU A 656 37.69 -8.47 46.23
C GLU A 656 36.55 -9.26 45.59
N ARG A 657 35.31 -9.06 46.06
CA ARG A 657 34.12 -9.67 45.45
C ARG A 657 33.90 -9.15 44.04
N LEU A 658 34.07 -7.84 43.82
CA LEU A 658 33.92 -7.22 42.50
C LEU A 658 35.01 -7.67 41.50
N ILE A 659 36.27 -7.75 41.93
CA ILE A 659 37.38 -8.24 41.10
C ILE A 659 37.19 -9.71 40.74
N SER A 660 36.79 -10.54 41.71
CA SER A 660 36.51 -11.97 41.50
C SER A 660 35.34 -12.19 40.54
N GLN A 661 34.38 -11.28 40.54
CA GLN A 661 33.28 -11.30 39.60
C GLN A 661 33.71 -10.90 38.18
N LEU A 662 34.54 -9.86 38.03
CA LEU A 662 35.06 -9.44 36.72
C LEU A 662 35.99 -10.49 36.09
N LEU A 663 36.71 -11.27 36.92
CA LEU A 663 37.46 -12.46 36.47
C LEU A 663 36.54 -13.58 35.97
N ARG A 664 35.36 -13.79 36.58
CA ARG A 664 34.37 -14.77 36.12
C ARG A 664 33.64 -14.33 34.85
N GLU A 665 33.39 -13.04 34.72
CA GLU A 665 32.75 -12.43 33.55
C GLU A 665 33.72 -12.32 32.35
N GLY A 666 35.02 -12.51 32.58
CA GLY A 666 36.05 -12.49 31.54
C GLY A 666 36.38 -11.08 31.03
N THR A 667 36.01 -10.02 31.76
CA THR A 667 36.38 -8.63 31.42
C THR A 667 37.83 -8.31 31.80
N ILE A 668 38.37 -9.04 32.78
CA ILE A 668 39.75 -8.96 33.26
C ILE A 668 40.30 -10.39 33.31
N TYR A 669 41.58 -10.57 33.00
CA TYR A 669 42.27 -11.86 33.10
C TYR A 669 43.55 -11.74 33.94
N GLU A 670 44.00 -12.88 34.47
CA GLU A 670 45.18 -12.97 35.34
C GLU A 670 46.34 -13.64 34.58
N PRO A 671 47.23 -12.87 33.90
CA PRO A 671 48.37 -13.43 33.18
C PRO A 671 49.44 -14.04 34.09
N ARG A 672 49.58 -13.57 35.34
CA ARG A 672 50.48 -14.10 36.36
C ARG A 672 49.77 -14.02 37.72
N LYS A 673 49.99 -15.00 38.61
CA LYS A 673 49.40 -15.01 39.96
C LYS A 673 49.65 -13.66 40.66
N GLY A 674 48.58 -12.93 40.95
CA GLY A 674 48.60 -11.62 41.61
C GLY A 674 48.58 -10.39 40.69
N TYR A 675 48.58 -10.55 39.37
CA TYR A 675 48.56 -9.45 38.39
C TYR A 675 47.31 -9.51 37.52
N LEU A 676 46.59 -8.40 37.43
CA LEU A 676 45.36 -8.24 36.66
C LEU A 676 45.62 -7.44 35.40
N LYS A 677 45.03 -7.87 34.29
CA LYS A 677 45.06 -7.15 33.02
C LYS A 677 43.70 -7.22 32.34
N ARG A 678 43.30 -6.14 31.68
CA ARG A 678 42.05 -6.12 30.91
C ARG A 678 42.23 -6.87 29.58
N ILE A 679 41.19 -7.57 29.13
CA ILE A 679 41.18 -8.22 27.80
C ILE A 679 41.13 -7.18 26.68
#